data_AF-A0A524GC46-F1
#
_entry.id   AF-A0A524GC46-F1
#
_cell.length_a   1.000
_cell.length_b   1.000
_cell.length_c   1.000
_cell.angle_alpha   90.00
_cell.angle_beta   90.00
_cell.angle_gamma   90.00
#
_symmetry.space_group_name_H-M   'P 1'
#
loop_
_entity.id
_entity.type
_entity.pdbx_description
1 polymer ?
#
loop_
_entity_poly.entity_id
_entity_poly.type
_entity_poly.pdbx_seq_one_letter_code
_entity_poly.pdbx_strand_id
1 'polypeptide(L)'
;LFFIMGTTLITVIGISIVALLFWIIARKLVINPIRSIEKAARALADGDLSHRLDIRSNDEIGRMSTAINESLSSLSGIFQRVRNGSQRVVSVVEKVEREFKNVSESTRLESEAIANIASSLEEMNTAAAEIADSAERLAVSTEEKSAAMEEMVMSISHVANNAQELSHAVDSTSVSIEEMSSTIKEVSYKAEELAASSEETLAAAEQLASSIKEVEQSAKESAKLSEKVKNDASTFGMESIQKTIDGIQNIKLSFDKTAGVIQKLGVRSDEIGKILNVIDEITDQTTLLALNAAILAAQAGEHGKGFSVVADEIKELADRTSFSTHEIAGLIQSVQQEVRDAILAMDEGNRSVDVGLKVAKDAGDALGKIVNSSIQSAEMADAIERSTGEQARTTRLVSESMEKVKNMVSQVAKTTLEQSKGAMLITQATEKMRDVANHVMNATGEQLVSSKQISEALELASEKSLHIAKAVNEQRSGSKQIFDSIEKIKDVPKENMDRVYAINQSLKGLSKNTELLTNELKRIRSRDEDSAAGADISSIRLGVEPKGVSTIDLSAKFEPLARYLGKKLGRKVELRVVSDHEGALRDLGKGITHLCFLSPVTYIMAKKQYGAEVLVRALTDGKPTYRSVIIVKSTSGITSTENVRGQKFAFGNQHSLSGYIAPRIMLLNAGMDLKNILHYEYLGSHEAVVKGIL
;
A
#
# COMPACT_ATOMS: atom_id res chain seq x y z
N LEU A 1 -56.79 99.35 -154.32
CA LEU A 1 -57.32 98.16 -153.61
C LEU A 1 -56.61 96.84 -154.02
N PHE A 2 -55.30 96.82 -154.31
CA PHE A 2 -54.58 95.55 -154.57
C PHE A 2 -53.21 95.42 -153.88
N PHE A 3 -52.74 96.44 -153.13
CA PHE A 3 -51.40 96.43 -152.53
C PHE A 3 -51.36 96.08 -151.02
N ILE A 4 -52.51 96.02 -150.33
CA ILE A 4 -52.54 95.83 -148.85
C ILE A 4 -52.71 94.35 -148.42
N MET A 5 -53.19 93.44 -149.27
CA MET A 5 -53.39 92.02 -148.87
C MET A 5 -52.14 91.14 -148.94
N GLY A 6 -51.05 91.56 -149.60
CA GLY A 6 -49.85 90.73 -149.77
C GLY A 6 -48.95 90.65 -148.53
N THR A 7 -48.99 91.65 -147.64
CA THR A 7 -48.04 91.76 -146.52
C THR A 7 -48.45 90.97 -145.27
N THR A 8 -49.72 90.59 -145.13
CA THR A 8 -50.21 89.87 -143.93
C THR A 8 -49.91 88.37 -143.93
N LEU A 9 -49.62 87.74 -145.07
CA LEU A 9 -49.41 86.29 -145.14
C LEU A 9 -47.99 85.86 -144.74
N ILE A 10 -46.98 86.70 -144.97
CA ILE A 10 -45.56 86.37 -144.71
C ILE A 10 -45.25 86.39 -143.20
N THR A 11 -45.91 87.24 -142.42
CA THR A 11 -45.69 87.34 -140.97
C THR A 11 -46.20 86.13 -140.19
N VAL A 12 -47.28 85.48 -140.61
CA VAL A 12 -47.87 84.33 -139.89
C VAL A 12 -46.98 83.08 -139.99
N ILE A 13 -46.33 82.86 -141.14
CA ILE A 13 -45.45 81.70 -141.34
C ILE A 13 -44.17 81.84 -140.51
N GLY A 14 -43.62 83.05 -140.41
CA GLY A 14 -42.40 83.31 -139.61
C GLY A 14 -42.60 83.01 -138.11
N ILE A 15 -43.77 83.32 -137.55
CA ILE A 15 -44.06 83.07 -136.12
C ILE A 15 -44.17 81.57 -135.82
N SER A 16 -44.68 80.77 -136.76
CA SER A 16 -44.93 79.34 -136.54
C SER A 16 -43.62 78.52 -136.42
N ILE A 17 -42.58 78.88 -137.19
CA ILE A 17 -41.29 78.17 -137.16
C ILE A 17 -40.53 78.43 -135.86
N VAL A 18 -40.58 79.67 -135.35
CA VAL A 18 -39.90 80.04 -134.10
C VAL A 18 -40.53 79.31 -132.90
N ALA A 19 -41.86 79.13 -132.89
CA ALA A 19 -42.55 78.42 -131.81
C ALA A 19 -42.15 76.94 -131.73
N LEU A 20 -41.96 76.26 -132.86
CA LEU A 20 -41.58 74.84 -132.89
C LEU A 20 -40.15 74.62 -132.38
N LEU A 21 -39.21 75.48 -132.78
CA LEU A 21 -37.83 75.43 -132.29
C LEU A 21 -37.75 75.65 -130.78
N PHE A 22 -38.55 76.58 -130.24
CA PHE A 22 -38.58 76.85 -128.81
C PHE A 22 -39.11 75.65 -128.01
N TRP A 23 -40.11 74.92 -128.51
CA TRP A 23 -40.66 73.74 -127.83
C TRP A 23 -39.66 72.59 -127.71
N ILE A 24 -38.87 72.31 -128.75
CA ILE A 24 -37.87 71.23 -128.73
C ILE A 24 -36.77 71.53 -127.71
N ILE A 25 -36.30 72.78 -127.66
CA ILE A 25 -35.27 73.23 -126.71
C ILE A 25 -35.80 73.16 -125.27
N ALA A 26 -37.00 73.68 -125.00
CA ALA A 26 -37.62 73.64 -123.68
C ALA A 26 -37.83 72.20 -123.17
N ARG A 27 -38.23 71.27 -124.05
CA ARG A 27 -38.46 69.87 -123.66
C ARG A 27 -37.17 69.16 -123.24
N LYS A 28 -36.07 69.37 -123.98
CA LYS A 28 -34.80 68.68 -123.74
C LYS A 28 -34.00 69.30 -122.59
N LEU A 29 -34.02 70.63 -122.46
CA LEU A 29 -33.22 71.34 -121.46
C LEU A 29 -33.95 71.53 -120.12
N VAL A 30 -35.29 71.61 -120.09
CA VAL A 30 -36.04 71.93 -118.85
C VAL A 30 -36.95 70.79 -118.39
N ILE A 31 -37.82 70.28 -119.27
CA ILE A 31 -38.89 69.35 -118.87
C ILE A 31 -38.34 67.98 -118.44
N ASN A 32 -37.43 67.39 -119.22
CA ASN A 32 -36.90 66.06 -118.92
C ASN A 32 -36.10 66.03 -117.60
N PRO A 33 -35.19 66.98 -117.34
CA PRO A 33 -34.47 67.03 -116.06
C PRO A 33 -35.38 67.25 -114.84
N ILE A 34 -36.39 68.12 -114.93
CA ILE A 34 -37.35 68.34 -113.82
C ILE A 34 -38.10 67.04 -113.48
N ARG A 35 -38.52 66.25 -114.48
CA ARG A 35 -39.18 64.95 -114.24
C ARG A 35 -38.27 63.93 -113.55
N SER A 36 -36.98 63.94 -113.85
CA SER A 36 -36.02 63.07 -113.15
C SER A 36 -35.91 63.46 -111.68
N ILE A 37 -35.85 64.76 -111.37
CA ILE A 37 -35.81 65.26 -110.00
C ILE A 37 -37.12 64.94 -109.26
N GLU A 38 -38.28 65.07 -109.90
CA GLU A 38 -39.57 64.65 -109.35
C GLU A 38 -39.55 63.17 -108.94
N LYS A 39 -39.03 62.28 -109.79
CA LYS A 39 -38.93 60.85 -109.49
C LYS A 39 -38.03 60.56 -108.30
N ALA A 40 -36.85 61.19 -108.23
CA ALA A 40 -35.97 60.99 -107.08
C ALA A 40 -36.53 61.58 -105.79
N ALA A 41 -37.26 62.70 -105.86
CA ALA A 41 -37.95 63.27 -104.71
C ALA A 41 -39.09 62.37 -104.21
N ARG A 42 -39.84 61.72 -105.12
CA ARG A 42 -40.83 60.69 -104.74
C ARG A 42 -40.18 59.45 -104.15
N ALA A 43 -39.11 58.94 -104.78
CA ALA A 43 -38.36 57.81 -104.22
C ALA A 43 -37.82 58.12 -102.81
N LEU A 44 -37.30 59.34 -102.60
CA LEU A 44 -36.88 59.83 -101.29
C LEU A 44 -38.04 59.90 -100.28
N ALA A 45 -39.21 60.38 -100.69
CA ALA A 45 -40.41 60.42 -99.85
C ALA A 45 -40.92 59.02 -99.49
N ASP A 46 -40.76 58.06 -100.39
CA ASP A 46 -41.12 56.65 -100.19
C ASP A 46 -40.04 55.86 -99.43
N GLY A 47 -38.96 56.51 -98.98
CA GLY A 47 -37.89 55.88 -98.20
C GLY A 47 -36.90 55.04 -99.02
N ASP A 48 -36.94 55.16 -100.34
CA ASP A 48 -35.95 54.57 -101.25
C ASP A 48 -34.80 55.54 -101.49
N LEU A 49 -33.75 55.37 -100.69
CA LEU A 49 -32.54 56.20 -100.74
C LEU A 49 -31.55 55.73 -101.83
N SER A 50 -31.92 54.75 -102.66
CA SER A 50 -31.01 54.17 -103.65
C SER A 50 -30.99 54.89 -105.00
N HIS A 51 -31.89 55.86 -105.22
CA HIS A 51 -31.94 56.63 -106.47
C HIS A 51 -30.78 57.63 -106.60
N ARG A 52 -30.25 57.83 -107.81
CA ARG A 52 -29.21 58.84 -108.12
C ARG A 52 -29.67 59.74 -109.25
N LEU A 53 -29.56 61.05 -109.06
CA LEU A 53 -29.80 62.02 -110.12
C LEU A 53 -28.47 62.37 -110.81
N ASP A 54 -28.32 62.03 -112.10
CA ASP A 54 -27.16 62.42 -112.92
C ASP A 54 -27.60 63.42 -113.99
N ILE A 55 -27.82 64.67 -113.56
CA ILE A 55 -28.18 65.78 -114.42
C ILE A 55 -26.97 66.72 -114.53
N ARG A 56 -26.35 66.74 -115.71
CA ARG A 56 -25.22 67.64 -116.03
C ARG A 56 -25.72 68.91 -116.70
N SER A 57 -26.16 69.86 -115.88
CA SER A 57 -26.49 71.22 -116.30
C SER A 57 -25.85 72.22 -115.34
N ASN A 58 -25.42 73.38 -115.83
CA ASN A 58 -24.88 74.48 -115.00
C ASN A 58 -25.97 75.50 -114.62
N ASP A 59 -27.24 75.15 -114.80
CA ASP A 59 -28.41 75.93 -114.41
C ASP A 59 -28.98 75.50 -113.05
N GLU A 60 -30.15 76.04 -112.70
CA GLU A 60 -30.88 75.77 -111.46
C GLU A 60 -31.23 74.29 -111.28
N ILE A 61 -31.43 73.54 -112.37
CA ILE A 61 -31.78 72.13 -112.33
C ILE A 61 -30.58 71.29 -111.89
N GLY A 62 -29.38 71.60 -112.41
CA GLY A 62 -28.15 70.92 -111.99
C GLY A 62 -27.87 71.10 -110.49
N ARG A 63 -28.08 72.31 -109.97
CA ARG A 63 -27.98 72.58 -108.52
C ARG A 63 -28.99 71.76 -107.70
N MET A 64 -30.22 71.64 -108.18
CA MET A 64 -31.28 70.88 -107.49
C MET A 64 -31.00 69.37 -107.48
N SER A 65 -30.41 68.83 -108.55
CA SER A 65 -29.91 67.44 -108.62
C SER A 65 -28.84 67.15 -107.56
N THR A 66 -27.86 68.04 -107.43
CA THR A 66 -26.79 67.90 -106.43
C THR A 66 -27.34 67.94 -105.00
N ALA A 67 -28.22 68.89 -104.69
CA ALA A 67 -28.82 69.03 -103.36
C ALA A 67 -29.67 67.79 -102.96
N ILE A 68 -30.40 67.19 -103.90
CA ILE A 68 -31.12 65.94 -103.63
C ILE A 68 -30.17 64.75 -103.41
N ASN A 69 -29.08 64.63 -104.18
CA ASN A 69 -28.07 63.58 -103.95
C ASN A 69 -27.37 63.72 -102.59
N GLU A 70 -27.06 64.95 -102.16
CA GLU A 70 -26.50 65.22 -100.82
C GLU A 70 -27.50 64.86 -99.71
N SER A 71 -28.79 65.13 -99.91
CA SER A 71 -29.86 64.74 -98.99
C SER A 71 -30.03 63.22 -98.89
N LEU A 72 -30.03 62.52 -100.03
CA LEU A 72 -30.07 61.05 -100.09
C LEU A 72 -28.88 60.40 -99.37
N SER A 73 -27.67 60.94 -99.58
CA SER A 73 -26.45 60.49 -98.91
C SER A 73 -26.49 60.73 -97.39
N SER A 74 -26.91 61.92 -96.97
CA SER A 74 -26.98 62.29 -95.55
C SER A 74 -28.01 61.47 -94.79
N LEU A 75 -29.18 61.24 -95.39
CA LEU A 75 -30.22 60.39 -94.80
C LEU A 75 -29.78 58.92 -94.73
N SER A 76 -29.13 58.38 -95.77
CA SER A 76 -28.57 57.03 -95.73
C SER A 76 -27.55 56.89 -94.59
N GLY A 77 -26.69 57.89 -94.40
CA GLY A 77 -25.72 57.91 -93.30
C GLY A 77 -26.36 58.02 -91.91
N ILE A 78 -27.47 58.77 -91.77
CA ILE A 78 -28.24 58.83 -90.52
C ILE A 78 -28.85 57.46 -90.21
N PHE A 79 -29.52 56.82 -91.18
CA PHE A 79 -30.18 55.54 -90.95
C PHE A 79 -29.20 54.41 -90.62
N GLN A 80 -28.01 54.36 -91.24
CA GLN A 80 -26.97 53.41 -90.85
C GLN A 80 -26.49 53.65 -89.41
N ARG A 81 -26.30 54.91 -88.98
CA ARG A 81 -25.92 55.21 -87.58
C ARG A 81 -27.03 54.80 -86.60
N VAL A 82 -28.30 55.03 -86.94
CA VAL A 82 -29.44 54.63 -86.09
C VAL A 82 -29.57 53.10 -86.03
N ARG A 83 -29.35 52.37 -87.14
CA ARG A 83 -29.35 50.90 -87.18
C ARG A 83 -28.24 50.29 -86.33
N ASN A 84 -27.01 50.78 -86.48
CA ASN A 84 -25.88 50.36 -85.65
C ASN A 84 -26.09 50.73 -84.17
N GLY A 85 -26.71 51.88 -83.90
CA GLY A 85 -27.14 52.27 -82.56
C GLY A 85 -28.14 51.30 -81.95
N SER A 86 -29.19 50.94 -82.68
CA SER A 86 -30.23 50.00 -82.24
C SER A 86 -29.65 48.61 -81.94
N GLN A 87 -28.82 48.07 -82.82
CA GLN A 87 -28.16 46.77 -82.61
C GLN A 87 -27.24 46.78 -81.38
N ARG A 88 -26.52 47.88 -81.13
CA ARG A 88 -25.75 48.04 -79.89
C ARG A 88 -26.64 48.03 -78.65
N VAL A 89 -27.81 48.66 -78.68
CA VAL A 89 -28.73 48.66 -77.53
C VAL A 89 -29.25 47.25 -77.26
N VAL A 90 -29.62 46.47 -78.29
CA VAL A 90 -30.04 45.06 -78.11
C VAL A 90 -28.93 44.22 -77.43
N SER A 91 -27.70 44.32 -77.93
CA SER A 91 -26.56 43.61 -77.34
C SER A 91 -26.28 44.03 -75.88
N VAL A 92 -26.44 45.32 -75.56
CA VAL A 92 -26.32 45.84 -74.19
C VAL A 92 -27.43 45.30 -73.30
N VAL A 93 -28.68 45.24 -73.76
CA VAL A 93 -29.82 44.69 -73.01
C VAL A 93 -29.58 43.22 -72.66
N GLU A 94 -29.17 42.38 -73.62
CA GLU A 94 -28.87 40.96 -73.37
C GLU A 94 -27.70 40.76 -72.39
N LYS A 95 -26.68 41.64 -72.47
CA LYS A 95 -25.56 41.61 -71.52
C LYS A 95 -26.03 41.97 -70.11
N VAL A 96 -26.83 43.03 -69.98
CA VAL A 96 -27.35 43.51 -68.71
C VAL A 96 -28.34 42.50 -68.08
N GLU A 97 -29.17 41.83 -68.88
CA GLU A 97 -30.05 40.75 -68.39
C GLU A 97 -29.27 39.57 -67.79
N ARG A 98 -28.16 39.18 -68.43
CA ARG A 98 -27.26 38.14 -67.89
C ARG A 98 -26.59 38.58 -66.58
N GLU A 99 -26.11 39.81 -66.51
CA GLU A 99 -25.54 40.36 -65.27
C GLU A 99 -26.58 40.39 -64.15
N PHE A 100 -27.83 40.78 -64.42
CA PHE A 100 -28.89 40.77 -63.41
C PHE A 100 -29.27 39.38 -62.92
N LYS A 101 -29.22 38.38 -63.79
CA LYS A 101 -29.41 36.98 -63.39
C LYS A 101 -28.32 36.54 -62.39
N ASN A 102 -27.06 36.92 -62.65
CA ASN A 102 -25.93 36.65 -61.76
C ASN A 102 -26.05 37.41 -60.42
N VAL A 103 -26.51 38.67 -60.45
CA VAL A 103 -26.75 39.47 -59.25
C VAL A 103 -27.87 38.84 -58.41
N SER A 104 -28.98 38.44 -59.02
CA SER A 104 -30.07 37.74 -58.33
C SER A 104 -29.58 36.43 -57.67
N GLU A 105 -28.82 35.61 -58.39
CA GLU A 105 -28.27 34.38 -57.83
C GLU A 105 -27.30 34.67 -56.65
N SER A 106 -26.41 35.65 -56.82
CA SER A 106 -25.48 36.08 -55.76
C SER A 106 -26.21 36.60 -54.52
N THR A 107 -27.25 37.42 -54.71
CA THR A 107 -28.05 37.98 -53.63
C THR A 107 -28.86 36.90 -52.89
N ARG A 108 -29.31 35.85 -53.59
CA ARG A 108 -29.93 34.68 -52.94
C ARG A 108 -28.93 33.95 -52.04
N LEU A 109 -27.71 33.72 -52.52
CA LEU A 109 -26.62 33.09 -51.75
C LEU A 109 -26.20 33.97 -50.56
N GLU A 110 -26.19 35.29 -50.71
CA GLU A 110 -25.92 36.24 -49.62
C GLU A 110 -26.99 36.15 -48.52
N SER A 111 -28.27 36.02 -48.88
CA SER A 111 -29.35 35.83 -47.90
C SER A 111 -29.22 34.52 -47.13
N GLU A 112 -28.87 33.42 -47.81
CA GLU A 112 -28.58 32.12 -47.17
C GLU A 112 -27.37 32.22 -46.23
N ALA A 113 -26.30 32.91 -46.65
CA ALA A 113 -25.11 33.12 -45.82
C ALA A 113 -25.42 33.94 -44.56
N ILE A 114 -26.20 35.02 -44.69
CA ILE A 114 -26.64 35.85 -43.55
C ILE A 114 -27.47 35.04 -42.56
N ALA A 115 -28.40 34.22 -43.03
CA ALA A 115 -29.21 33.36 -42.18
C ALA A 115 -28.35 32.33 -41.41
N ASN A 116 -27.38 31.72 -42.09
CA ASN A 116 -26.44 30.77 -41.47
C ASN A 116 -25.55 31.45 -40.42
N ILE A 117 -25.07 32.67 -40.68
CA ILE A 117 -24.29 33.43 -39.69
C ILE A 117 -25.14 33.74 -38.47
N ALA A 118 -26.40 34.18 -38.64
CA ALA A 118 -27.30 34.47 -37.53
C ALA A 118 -27.52 33.24 -36.63
N SER A 119 -27.80 32.07 -37.22
CA SER A 119 -27.94 30.80 -36.49
C SER A 119 -26.64 30.44 -35.74
N SER A 120 -25.49 30.60 -36.38
CA SER A 120 -24.19 30.29 -35.78
C SER A 120 -23.86 31.20 -34.58
N LEU A 121 -24.31 32.47 -34.60
CA LEU A 121 -24.13 33.40 -33.48
C LEU A 121 -25.03 33.04 -32.29
N GLU A 122 -26.24 32.56 -32.54
CA GLU A 122 -27.15 32.09 -31.51
C GLU A 122 -26.61 30.83 -30.81
N GLU A 123 -26.11 29.88 -31.60
CA GLU A 123 -25.37 28.71 -31.08
C GLU A 123 -24.13 29.13 -30.30
N MET A 124 -23.34 30.09 -30.81
CA MET A 124 -22.14 30.60 -30.13
C MET A 124 -22.46 31.28 -28.80
N ASN A 125 -23.56 32.04 -28.71
CA ASN A 125 -23.98 32.66 -27.45
C ASN A 125 -24.43 31.63 -26.42
N THR A 126 -25.12 30.57 -26.87
CA THR A 126 -25.52 29.46 -26.01
C THR A 126 -24.29 28.72 -25.48
N ALA A 127 -23.35 28.36 -26.36
CA ALA A 127 -22.10 27.72 -25.98
C ALA A 127 -21.26 28.61 -25.03
N ALA A 128 -21.20 29.92 -25.26
CA ALA A 128 -20.52 30.86 -24.37
C ALA A 128 -21.18 30.89 -22.97
N ALA A 129 -22.50 30.85 -22.87
CA ALA A 129 -23.18 30.79 -21.58
C ALA A 129 -22.87 29.49 -20.82
N GLU A 130 -22.84 28.35 -21.51
CA GLU A 130 -22.47 27.05 -20.92
C GLU A 130 -21.01 27.01 -20.44
N ILE A 131 -20.08 27.61 -21.19
CA ILE A 131 -18.67 27.70 -20.79
C ILE A 131 -18.52 28.61 -19.55
N ALA A 132 -19.26 29.72 -19.47
CA ALA A 132 -19.24 30.60 -18.31
C ALA A 132 -19.72 29.88 -17.03
N ASP A 133 -20.86 29.17 -17.11
CA ASP A 133 -21.37 28.35 -16.01
C ASP A 133 -20.36 27.26 -15.61
N SER A 134 -19.76 26.59 -16.59
CA SER A 134 -18.74 25.57 -16.35
C SER A 134 -17.50 26.13 -15.65
N ALA A 135 -17.05 27.34 -16.01
CA ALA A 135 -15.91 28.00 -15.40
C ALA A 135 -16.21 28.44 -13.94
N GLU A 136 -17.41 28.95 -13.67
CA GLU A 136 -17.84 29.31 -12.31
C GLU A 136 -17.93 28.08 -11.41
N ARG A 137 -18.54 26.99 -11.90
CA ARG A 137 -18.60 25.72 -11.17
C ARG A 137 -17.22 25.12 -10.92
N LEU A 138 -16.29 25.27 -11.87
CA LEU A 138 -14.90 24.83 -11.70
C LEU A 138 -14.18 25.65 -10.62
N ALA A 139 -14.39 26.96 -10.56
CA ALA A 139 -13.81 27.82 -9.52
C ALA A 139 -14.29 27.40 -8.12
N VAL A 140 -15.60 27.23 -7.93
CA VAL A 140 -16.17 26.76 -6.65
C VAL A 140 -15.62 25.39 -6.26
N SER A 141 -15.60 24.43 -7.20
CA SER A 141 -15.08 23.09 -6.93
C SER A 141 -13.59 23.08 -6.58
N THR A 142 -12.82 24.04 -7.12
CA THR A 142 -11.39 24.18 -6.83
C THR A 142 -11.17 24.73 -5.42
N GLU A 143 -12.00 25.68 -4.99
CA GLU A 143 -11.96 26.26 -3.64
C GLU A 143 -12.31 25.21 -2.56
N GLU A 144 -13.36 24.41 -2.79
CA GLU A 144 -13.72 23.28 -1.92
C GLU A 144 -12.58 22.25 -1.80
N LYS A 145 -11.93 21.92 -2.94
CA LYS A 145 -10.78 21.01 -2.93
C LYS A 145 -9.57 21.60 -2.23
N SER A 146 -9.36 22.92 -2.30
CA SER A 146 -8.26 23.58 -1.58
C SER A 146 -8.44 23.44 -0.07
N ALA A 147 -9.66 23.62 0.44
CA ALA A 147 -9.97 23.39 1.85
C ALA A 147 -9.72 21.93 2.27
N ALA A 148 -10.14 20.96 1.43
CA ALA A 148 -9.87 19.55 1.69
C ALA A 148 -8.35 19.22 1.68
N MET A 149 -7.55 19.93 0.88
CA MET A 149 -6.10 19.80 0.86
C MET A 149 -5.45 20.30 2.16
N GLU A 150 -5.94 21.39 2.75
CA GLU A 150 -5.47 21.87 4.05
C GLU A 150 -5.75 20.84 5.16
N GLU A 151 -6.95 20.26 5.17
CA GLU A 151 -7.31 19.18 6.09
C GLU A 151 -6.41 17.95 5.90
N MET A 152 -6.11 17.60 4.64
CA MET A 152 -5.20 16.49 4.34
C MET A 152 -3.78 16.74 4.87
N VAL A 153 -3.25 17.96 4.74
CA VAL A 153 -1.93 18.33 5.31
C VAL A 153 -1.92 18.16 6.83
N MET A 154 -2.97 18.60 7.52
CA MET A 154 -3.09 18.39 8.98
C MET A 154 -3.14 16.90 9.33
N SER A 155 -3.91 16.11 8.58
CA SER A 155 -4.00 14.66 8.79
C SER A 155 -2.65 13.97 8.56
N ILE A 156 -1.90 14.35 7.53
CA ILE A 156 -0.56 13.78 7.25
C ILE A 156 0.40 14.11 8.39
N SER A 157 0.36 15.34 8.92
CA SER A 157 1.18 15.73 10.07
C SER A 157 0.84 14.91 11.33
N HIS A 158 -0.45 14.62 11.56
CA HIS A 158 -0.87 13.76 12.67
C HIS A 158 -0.39 12.32 12.50
N VAL A 159 -0.43 11.77 11.28
CA VAL A 159 0.10 10.42 10.99
C VAL A 159 1.61 10.36 11.19
N ALA A 160 2.34 11.41 10.79
CA ALA A 160 3.79 11.49 11.01
C ALA A 160 4.13 11.50 12.51
N ASN A 161 3.39 12.26 13.32
CA ASN A 161 3.55 12.24 14.78
C ASN A 161 3.26 10.85 15.37
N ASN A 162 2.18 10.19 14.95
CA ASN A 162 1.86 8.83 15.41
C ASN A 162 2.96 7.83 15.05
N ALA A 163 3.58 7.96 13.88
CA ALA A 163 4.71 7.11 13.48
C ALA A 163 5.94 7.34 14.36
N GLN A 164 6.20 8.58 14.76
CA GLN A 164 7.28 8.94 15.67
C GLN A 164 7.03 8.36 17.08
N GLU A 165 5.81 8.51 17.61
CA GLU A 165 5.41 7.90 18.89
C GLU A 165 5.54 6.38 18.85
N LEU A 166 5.13 5.74 17.74
CA LEU A 166 5.31 4.31 17.53
C LEU A 166 6.78 3.91 17.56
N SER A 167 7.68 4.69 16.94
CA SER A 167 9.12 4.43 16.99
C SER A 167 9.65 4.47 18.43
N HIS A 168 9.20 5.43 19.25
CA HIS A 168 9.58 5.50 20.66
C HIS A 168 9.04 4.30 21.47
N ALA A 169 7.80 3.88 21.23
CA ALA A 169 7.21 2.69 21.86
C ALA A 169 7.97 1.40 21.49
N VAL A 170 8.40 1.29 20.23
CA VAL A 170 9.24 0.20 19.73
C VAL A 170 10.60 0.17 20.44
N ASP A 171 11.27 1.32 20.60
CA ASP A 171 12.53 1.40 21.35
C ASP A 171 12.37 0.96 22.81
N SER A 172 11.33 1.44 23.49
CA SER A 172 11.04 1.03 24.87
C SER A 172 10.76 -0.48 24.97
N THR A 173 10.04 -1.04 24.01
CA THR A 173 9.73 -2.47 23.96
C THR A 173 11.00 -3.29 23.76
N SER A 174 11.94 -2.84 22.91
CA SER A 174 13.24 -3.50 22.72
C SER A 174 14.03 -3.61 24.03
N VAL A 175 14.10 -2.51 24.80
CA VAL A 175 14.77 -2.51 26.11
C VAL A 175 14.13 -3.53 27.05
N SER A 176 12.80 -3.56 27.14
CA SER A 176 12.09 -4.55 27.97
C SER A 176 12.35 -6.00 27.55
N ILE A 177 12.57 -6.27 26.26
CA ILE A 177 12.91 -7.61 25.76
C ILE A 177 14.34 -7.99 26.13
N GLU A 178 15.27 -7.05 26.12
CA GLU A 178 16.66 -7.27 26.58
C GLU A 178 16.68 -7.62 28.07
N GLU A 179 15.96 -6.85 28.90
CA GLU A 179 15.79 -7.14 30.33
C GLU A 179 15.15 -8.51 30.54
N MET A 180 14.06 -8.82 29.81
CA MET A 180 13.41 -10.13 29.87
C MET A 180 14.37 -11.27 29.51
N SER A 181 15.20 -11.08 28.48
CA SER A 181 16.20 -12.07 28.07
C SER A 181 17.26 -12.31 29.15
N SER A 182 17.62 -11.26 29.89
CA SER A 182 18.49 -11.37 31.07
C SER A 182 17.81 -12.17 32.18
N THR A 183 16.57 -11.82 32.54
CA THR A 183 15.80 -12.52 33.58
C THR A 183 15.57 -14.00 33.23
N ILE A 184 15.31 -14.33 31.96
CA ILE A 184 15.17 -15.73 31.50
C ILE A 184 16.45 -16.53 31.79
N LYS A 185 17.64 -15.95 31.54
CA LYS A 185 18.92 -16.60 31.85
C LYS A 185 19.10 -16.79 33.36
N GLU A 186 18.76 -15.78 34.15
CA GLU A 186 18.85 -15.83 35.61
C GLU A 186 17.93 -16.92 36.20
N VAL A 187 16.67 -17.00 35.73
CA VAL A 187 15.71 -18.04 36.14
C VAL A 187 16.22 -19.43 35.76
N SER A 188 16.83 -19.60 34.57
CA SER A 188 17.45 -20.87 34.17
C SER A 188 18.54 -21.29 35.13
N TYR A 189 19.46 -20.37 35.46
CA TYR A 189 20.56 -20.64 36.40
C TYR A 189 20.03 -20.98 37.80
N LYS A 190 19.03 -20.24 38.29
CA LYS A 190 18.40 -20.51 39.60
C LYS A 190 17.62 -21.83 39.64
N ALA A 191 17.03 -22.24 38.52
CA ALA A 191 16.38 -23.55 38.43
C ALA A 191 17.41 -24.70 38.53
N GLU A 192 18.57 -24.57 37.89
CA GLU A 192 19.67 -25.55 38.02
C GLU A 192 20.21 -25.61 39.46
N GLU A 193 20.43 -24.45 40.10
CA GLU A 193 20.85 -24.38 41.51
C GLU A 193 19.83 -25.04 42.45
N LEU A 194 18.52 -24.80 42.22
CA LEU A 194 17.44 -25.43 42.98
C LEU A 194 17.38 -26.96 42.74
N ALA A 195 17.68 -27.42 41.53
CA ALA A 195 17.76 -28.85 41.21
C ALA A 195 18.85 -29.53 42.07
N ALA A 196 20.05 -28.93 42.09
CA ALA A 196 21.18 -29.44 42.86
C ALA A 196 20.88 -29.47 44.36
N SER A 197 20.31 -28.38 44.90
CA SER A 197 19.92 -28.30 46.32
C SER A 197 18.83 -29.34 46.68
N SER A 198 17.90 -29.61 45.77
CA SER A 198 16.89 -30.66 45.94
C SER A 198 17.51 -32.06 45.98
N GLU A 199 18.51 -32.34 45.14
CA GLU A 199 19.22 -33.63 45.15
C GLU A 199 20.04 -33.81 46.43
N GLU A 200 20.73 -32.77 46.90
CA GLU A 200 21.48 -32.78 48.16
C GLU A 200 20.55 -33.02 49.36
N THR A 201 19.38 -32.38 49.38
CA THR A 201 18.37 -32.60 50.44
C THR A 201 17.80 -34.01 50.41
N LEU A 202 17.62 -34.60 49.21
CA LEU A 202 17.17 -35.98 49.07
C LEU A 202 18.19 -36.96 49.65
N ALA A 203 19.47 -36.76 49.32
CA ALA A 203 20.57 -37.57 49.86
C ALA A 203 20.67 -37.45 51.40
N ALA A 204 20.52 -36.24 51.93
CA ALA A 204 20.50 -36.01 53.38
C ALA A 204 19.29 -36.70 54.05
N ALA A 205 18.12 -36.70 53.41
CA ALA A 205 16.93 -37.41 53.90
C ALA A 205 17.12 -38.93 53.90
N GLU A 206 17.76 -39.50 52.87
CA GLU A 206 18.11 -40.93 52.83
C GLU A 206 19.09 -41.31 53.96
N GLN A 207 20.11 -40.49 54.20
CA GLN A 207 21.05 -40.69 55.30
C GLN A 207 20.34 -40.60 56.66
N LEU A 208 19.47 -39.61 56.86
CA LEU A 208 18.65 -39.49 58.06
C LEU A 208 17.74 -40.71 58.27
N ALA A 209 17.12 -41.24 57.21
CA ALA A 209 16.30 -42.43 57.31
C ALA A 209 17.11 -43.65 57.79
N SER A 210 18.36 -43.79 57.34
CA SER A 210 19.27 -44.82 57.83
C SER A 210 19.61 -44.63 59.32
N SER A 211 19.98 -43.42 59.73
CA SER A 211 20.29 -43.13 61.14
C SER A 211 19.09 -43.32 62.06
N ILE A 212 17.88 -42.95 61.62
CA ILE A 212 16.64 -43.20 62.39
C ILE A 212 16.44 -44.69 62.65
N LYS A 213 16.72 -45.54 61.65
CA LYS A 213 16.63 -47.00 61.78
C LYS A 213 17.65 -47.56 62.77
N GLU A 214 18.87 -47.01 62.81
CA GLU A 214 19.89 -47.38 63.79
C GLU A 214 19.50 -46.98 65.22
N VAL A 215 18.92 -45.79 65.40
CA VAL A 215 18.42 -45.32 66.71
C VAL A 215 17.22 -46.18 67.17
N GLU A 216 16.30 -46.52 66.27
CA GLU A 216 15.17 -47.42 66.55
C GLU A 216 15.68 -48.79 67.04
N GLN A 217 16.67 -49.37 66.34
CA GLN A 217 17.29 -50.64 66.75
C GLN A 217 17.97 -50.53 68.11
N SER A 218 18.73 -49.45 68.33
CA SER A 218 19.43 -49.20 69.60
C SER A 218 18.44 -49.04 70.77
N ALA A 219 17.32 -48.37 70.55
CA ALA A 219 16.25 -48.22 71.54
C ALA A 219 15.65 -49.59 71.91
N LYS A 220 15.31 -50.42 70.91
CA LYS A 220 14.79 -51.79 71.16
C LYS A 220 15.76 -52.65 71.94
N GLU A 221 17.05 -52.58 71.62
CA GLU A 221 18.10 -53.31 72.36
C GLU A 221 18.24 -52.79 73.81
N SER A 222 18.16 -51.47 74.01
CA SER A 222 18.22 -50.85 75.34
C SER A 222 17.01 -51.22 76.21
N ALA A 223 15.81 -51.26 75.62
CA ALA A 223 14.59 -51.71 76.30
C ALA A 223 14.73 -53.18 76.76
N LYS A 224 15.19 -54.06 75.87
CA LYS A 224 15.42 -55.48 76.17
C LYS A 224 16.50 -55.69 77.24
N LEU A 225 17.61 -54.94 77.17
CA LEU A 225 18.68 -55.02 78.17
C LEU A 225 18.19 -54.51 79.53
N SER A 226 17.44 -53.42 79.55
CA SER A 226 16.81 -52.90 80.77
C SER A 226 15.87 -53.94 81.37
N GLU A 227 14.98 -54.55 80.58
CA GLU A 227 14.10 -55.60 81.08
C GLU A 227 14.88 -56.79 81.68
N LYS A 228 16.00 -57.18 81.04
CA LYS A 228 16.89 -58.22 81.58
C LYS A 228 17.50 -57.81 82.93
N VAL A 229 18.06 -56.60 83.04
CA VAL A 229 18.64 -56.07 84.30
C VAL A 229 17.60 -56.01 85.41
N LYS A 230 16.38 -55.55 85.10
CA LYS A 230 15.24 -55.55 86.02
C LYS A 230 14.98 -56.96 86.55
N ASN A 231 14.88 -57.95 85.66
CA ASN A 231 14.59 -59.34 86.04
C ASN A 231 15.75 -59.95 86.85
N ASP A 232 17.00 -59.75 86.43
CA ASP A 232 18.18 -60.28 87.10
C ASP A 232 18.35 -59.70 88.51
N ALA A 233 18.20 -58.39 88.66
CA ALA A 233 18.30 -57.71 89.95
C ALA A 233 17.14 -58.06 90.89
N SER A 234 15.88 -58.02 90.41
CA SER A 234 14.69 -58.27 91.24
C SER A 234 14.50 -59.74 91.61
N THR A 235 14.85 -60.66 90.72
CA THR A 235 14.62 -62.09 90.94
C THR A 235 15.84 -62.73 91.58
N PHE A 236 16.99 -62.72 90.92
CA PHE A 236 18.17 -63.43 91.42
C PHE A 236 18.94 -62.62 92.47
N GLY A 237 19.12 -61.32 92.23
CA GLY A 237 19.88 -60.45 93.12
C GLY A 237 19.22 -60.28 94.50
N MET A 238 17.96 -59.83 94.51
CA MET A 238 17.22 -59.62 95.76
C MET A 238 16.96 -60.93 96.51
N GLU A 239 16.67 -62.06 95.82
CA GLU A 239 16.53 -63.36 96.48
C GLU A 239 17.84 -63.80 97.16
N SER A 240 18.99 -63.60 96.50
CA SER A 240 20.30 -63.93 97.07
C SER A 240 20.63 -63.09 98.30
N ILE A 241 20.31 -61.79 98.28
CA ILE A 241 20.45 -60.92 99.45
C ILE A 241 19.50 -61.35 100.57
N GLN A 242 18.25 -61.71 100.26
CA GLN A 242 17.31 -62.20 101.27
C GLN A 242 17.82 -63.47 101.95
N LYS A 243 18.31 -64.45 101.19
CA LYS A 243 18.95 -65.66 101.73
C LYS A 243 20.17 -65.33 102.60
N THR A 244 20.93 -64.31 102.22
CA THR A 244 22.09 -63.84 103.01
C THR A 244 21.64 -63.21 104.33
N ILE A 245 20.61 -62.37 104.31
CA ILE A 245 20.01 -61.78 105.52
C ILE A 245 19.52 -62.89 106.46
N ASP A 246 18.78 -63.86 105.95
CA ASP A 246 18.28 -65.00 106.73
C ASP A 246 19.44 -65.82 107.32
N GLY A 247 20.50 -66.05 106.53
CA GLY A 247 21.73 -66.72 106.98
C GLY A 247 22.44 -65.98 108.12
N ILE A 248 22.61 -64.66 108.00
CA ILE A 248 23.23 -63.81 109.03
C ILE A 248 22.36 -63.79 110.31
N GLN A 249 21.03 -63.76 110.19
CA GLN A 249 20.14 -63.86 111.34
C GLN A 249 20.27 -65.20 112.06
N ASN A 250 20.40 -66.31 111.32
CA ASN A 250 20.67 -67.62 111.91
C ASN A 250 22.03 -67.66 112.64
N ILE A 251 23.05 -67.00 112.09
CA ILE A 251 24.35 -66.84 112.76
C ILE A 251 24.18 -66.06 114.06
N LYS A 252 23.45 -64.94 114.06
CA LYS A 252 23.15 -64.15 115.27
C LYS A 252 22.53 -65.01 116.38
N LEU A 253 21.50 -65.80 116.03
CA LEU A 253 20.85 -66.71 116.97
C LEU A 253 21.83 -67.76 117.53
N SER A 254 22.75 -68.26 116.70
CA SER A 254 23.77 -69.22 117.13
C SER A 254 24.81 -68.58 118.07
N PHE A 255 25.23 -67.33 117.81
CA PHE A 255 26.10 -66.57 118.70
C PHE A 255 25.44 -66.32 120.06
N ASP A 256 24.20 -65.82 120.06
CA ASP A 256 23.43 -65.59 121.30
C ASP A 256 23.29 -66.88 122.12
N LYS A 257 23.00 -68.00 121.46
CA LYS A 257 22.91 -69.32 122.11
C LYS A 257 24.26 -69.76 122.70
N THR A 258 25.35 -69.56 121.96
CA THR A 258 26.70 -69.94 122.40
C THR A 258 27.17 -69.08 123.56
N ALA A 259 26.94 -67.76 123.51
CA ALA A 259 27.18 -66.84 124.61
C ALA A 259 26.45 -67.27 125.88
N GLY A 260 25.18 -67.69 125.76
CA GLY A 260 24.40 -68.22 126.89
C GLY A 260 24.95 -69.52 127.49
N VAL A 261 25.54 -70.42 126.68
CA VAL A 261 26.19 -71.65 127.17
C VAL A 261 27.52 -71.32 127.88
N ILE A 262 28.32 -70.42 127.31
CA ILE A 262 29.59 -69.98 127.90
C ILE A 262 29.35 -69.23 129.22
N GLN A 263 28.31 -68.40 129.29
CA GLN A 263 27.91 -67.74 130.53
C GLN A 263 27.53 -68.74 131.63
N LYS A 264 26.77 -69.79 131.28
CA LYS A 264 26.47 -70.88 132.22
C LYS A 264 27.72 -71.63 132.67
N LEU A 265 28.70 -71.83 131.79
CA LEU A 265 30.00 -72.42 132.14
C LEU A 265 30.76 -71.51 133.12
N GLY A 266 30.76 -70.20 132.90
CA GLY A 266 31.35 -69.22 133.82
C GLY A 266 30.75 -69.28 135.22
N VAL A 267 29.42 -69.36 135.34
CA VAL A 267 28.74 -69.52 136.63
C VAL A 267 29.15 -70.83 137.31
N ARG A 268 29.21 -71.95 136.56
CA ARG A 268 29.64 -73.24 137.12
C ARG A 268 31.12 -73.23 137.55
N SER A 269 32.00 -72.57 136.81
CA SER A 269 33.40 -72.42 137.19
C SER A 269 33.58 -71.54 138.43
N ASP A 270 32.71 -70.55 138.65
CA ASP A 270 32.67 -69.77 139.89
C ASP A 270 32.20 -70.62 141.09
N GLU A 271 31.19 -71.46 140.89
CA GLU A 271 30.73 -72.44 141.91
C GLU A 271 31.84 -73.44 142.27
N ILE A 272 32.58 -73.97 141.29
CA ILE A 272 33.72 -74.86 141.56
C ILE A 272 34.81 -74.12 142.33
N GLY A 273 35.12 -72.87 141.98
CA GLY A 273 36.07 -72.05 142.73
C GLY A 273 35.69 -71.92 144.21
N LYS A 274 34.41 -71.70 144.53
CA LYS A 274 33.90 -71.67 145.90
C LYS A 274 34.06 -73.02 146.62
N ILE A 275 33.81 -74.12 145.93
CA ILE A 275 33.98 -75.47 146.49
C ILE A 275 35.46 -75.73 146.81
N LEU A 276 36.38 -75.33 145.92
CA LEU A 276 37.82 -75.49 146.15
C LEU A 276 38.29 -74.72 147.38
N ASN A 277 37.79 -73.50 147.60
CA ASN A 277 38.08 -72.76 148.84
C ASN A 277 37.63 -73.52 150.09
N VAL A 278 36.44 -74.15 150.07
CA VAL A 278 35.96 -74.97 151.19
C VAL A 278 36.81 -76.22 151.38
N ILE A 279 37.25 -76.86 150.28
CA ILE A 279 38.14 -78.03 150.35
C ILE A 279 39.49 -77.63 150.95
N ASP A 280 40.05 -76.49 150.54
CA ASP A 280 41.32 -75.97 151.06
C ASP A 280 41.21 -75.69 152.57
N GLU A 281 40.12 -75.06 153.01
CA GLU A 281 39.80 -74.88 154.45
C GLU A 281 39.68 -76.22 155.20
N ILE A 282 39.04 -77.23 154.61
CA ILE A 282 38.93 -78.58 155.20
C ILE A 282 40.31 -79.25 155.27
N THR A 283 41.15 -79.11 154.24
CA THR A 283 42.50 -79.69 154.25
C THR A 283 43.37 -79.03 155.32
N ASP A 284 43.30 -77.71 155.50
CA ASP A 284 43.98 -77.01 156.60
C ASP A 284 43.52 -77.52 157.97
N GLN A 285 42.20 -77.70 158.16
CA GLN A 285 41.66 -78.30 159.38
C GLN A 285 42.14 -79.74 159.57
N THR A 286 42.25 -80.52 158.49
CA THR A 286 42.69 -81.91 158.51
C THR A 286 44.18 -82.00 158.85
N THR A 287 45.01 -81.11 158.31
CA THR A 287 46.43 -80.98 158.67
C THR A 287 46.60 -80.62 160.16
N LEU A 288 45.76 -79.73 160.70
CA LEU A 288 45.75 -79.38 162.13
C LEU A 288 45.28 -80.54 163.03
N LEU A 289 44.25 -81.28 162.62
CA LEU A 289 43.76 -82.47 163.33
C LEU A 289 44.81 -83.59 163.34
N ALA A 290 45.45 -83.82 162.19
CA ALA A 290 46.52 -84.78 162.03
C ALA A 290 47.75 -84.41 162.86
N LEU A 291 48.12 -83.12 162.90
CA LEU A 291 49.18 -82.61 163.77
C LEU A 291 48.86 -82.83 165.26
N ASN A 292 47.64 -82.52 165.68
CA ASN A 292 47.19 -82.76 167.06
C ASN A 292 47.19 -84.27 167.40
N ALA A 293 46.80 -85.14 166.47
CA ALA A 293 46.84 -86.59 166.63
C ALA A 293 48.28 -87.12 166.69
N ALA A 294 49.20 -86.58 165.90
CA ALA A 294 50.63 -86.93 165.93
C ALA A 294 51.29 -86.51 167.26
N ILE A 295 50.94 -85.33 167.80
CA ILE A 295 51.38 -84.87 169.13
C ILE A 295 50.89 -85.81 170.23
N LEU A 296 49.58 -86.15 170.24
CA LEU A 296 49.00 -87.07 171.23
C LEU A 296 49.59 -88.48 171.12
N ALA A 297 49.89 -88.96 169.91
CA ALA A 297 50.54 -90.24 169.67
C ALA A 297 51.99 -90.26 170.17
N ALA A 298 52.75 -89.17 169.99
CA ALA A 298 54.08 -88.99 170.57
C ALA A 298 54.04 -88.95 172.11
N GLN A 299 52.97 -88.40 172.69
CA GLN A 299 52.76 -88.30 174.13
C GLN A 299 52.42 -89.65 174.79
N ALA A 300 51.86 -90.61 174.05
CA ALA A 300 51.53 -91.96 174.52
C ALA A 300 52.72 -92.96 174.49
N GLY A 301 53.93 -92.52 174.09
CA GLY A 301 55.15 -93.32 174.12
C GLY A 301 55.09 -94.60 173.27
N GLU A 302 55.68 -95.71 173.74
CA GLU A 302 55.78 -96.98 172.99
C GLU A 302 54.41 -97.53 172.51
N HIS A 303 53.30 -97.20 173.18
CA HIS A 303 51.94 -97.63 172.77
C HIS A 303 51.31 -96.77 171.65
N GLY A 304 51.84 -95.56 171.40
CA GLY A 304 51.31 -94.62 170.40
C GLY A 304 51.94 -94.69 169.01
N LYS A 305 53.02 -95.49 168.84
CA LYS A 305 53.78 -95.60 167.58
C LYS A 305 52.90 -95.92 166.36
N GLY A 306 51.95 -96.85 166.48
CA GLY A 306 51.03 -97.18 165.39
C GLY A 306 50.08 -96.04 165.01
N PHE A 307 49.69 -95.21 165.99
CA PHE A 307 48.80 -94.07 165.78
C PHE A 307 49.53 -92.84 165.20
N SER A 308 50.81 -92.64 165.57
CA SER A 308 51.65 -91.57 165.01
C SER A 308 51.86 -91.75 163.52
N VAL A 309 52.09 -93.00 163.07
CA VAL A 309 52.25 -93.31 161.64
C VAL A 309 50.96 -92.97 160.87
N VAL A 310 49.79 -93.28 161.42
CA VAL A 310 48.49 -92.93 160.78
C VAL A 310 48.26 -91.42 160.77
N ALA A 311 48.64 -90.71 161.84
CA ALA A 311 48.51 -89.26 161.91
C ALA A 311 49.45 -88.54 160.92
N ASP A 312 50.70 -88.99 160.80
CA ASP A 312 51.64 -88.47 159.79
C ASP A 312 51.16 -88.78 158.36
N GLU A 313 50.58 -89.96 158.11
CA GLU A 313 49.99 -90.31 156.81
C GLU A 313 48.76 -89.44 156.46
N ILE A 314 47.91 -89.11 157.45
CA ILE A 314 46.76 -88.19 157.25
C ILE A 314 47.25 -86.77 156.98
N LYS A 315 48.31 -86.33 157.67
CA LYS A 315 48.92 -85.01 157.42
C LYS A 315 49.51 -84.94 156.01
N GLU A 316 50.27 -85.94 155.60
CA GLU A 316 50.83 -86.01 154.25
C GLU A 316 49.73 -86.07 153.18
N LEU A 317 48.63 -86.80 153.45
CA LEU A 317 47.45 -86.82 152.57
C LEU A 317 46.75 -85.45 152.50
N ALA A 318 46.61 -84.75 153.63
CA ALA A 318 46.01 -83.42 153.67
C ALA A 318 46.89 -82.37 152.95
N ASP A 319 48.21 -82.41 153.15
CA ASP A 319 49.17 -81.55 152.45
C ASP A 319 49.15 -81.82 150.93
N ARG A 320 49.08 -83.10 150.50
CA ARG A 320 48.89 -83.46 149.08
C ARG A 320 47.55 -83.01 148.52
N THR A 321 46.49 -83.04 149.34
CA THR A 321 45.14 -82.61 148.95
C THR A 321 45.08 -81.10 148.83
N SER A 322 45.68 -80.33 149.75
CA SER A 322 45.78 -78.87 149.66
C SER A 322 46.59 -78.44 148.43
N PHE A 323 47.75 -79.07 148.18
CA PHE A 323 48.54 -78.81 146.98
C PHE A 323 47.74 -79.06 145.68
N SER A 324 47.05 -80.20 145.60
CA SER A 324 46.19 -80.52 144.45
C SER A 324 45.01 -79.55 144.32
N THR A 325 44.44 -79.10 145.44
CA THR A 325 43.33 -78.13 145.47
C THR A 325 43.79 -76.77 144.98
N HIS A 326 45.00 -76.33 145.34
CA HIS A 326 45.64 -75.11 144.82
C HIS A 326 45.93 -75.21 143.31
N GLU A 327 46.44 -76.35 142.82
CA GLU A 327 46.63 -76.56 141.37
C GLU A 327 45.30 -76.50 140.61
N ILE A 328 44.26 -77.16 141.12
CA ILE A 328 42.91 -77.10 140.52
C ILE A 328 42.34 -75.68 140.62
N ALA A 329 42.57 -74.94 141.70
CA ALA A 329 42.14 -73.56 141.84
C ALA A 329 42.80 -72.66 140.77
N GLY A 330 44.11 -72.85 140.51
CA GLY A 330 44.81 -72.18 139.41
C GLY A 330 44.25 -72.52 138.02
N LEU A 331 43.90 -73.80 137.78
CA LEU A 331 43.23 -74.22 136.55
C LEU A 331 41.83 -73.61 136.42
N ILE A 332 41.04 -73.56 137.49
CA ILE A 332 39.70 -72.97 137.48
C ILE A 332 39.77 -71.45 137.28
N GLN A 333 40.73 -70.77 137.90
CA GLN A 333 40.96 -69.35 137.66
C GLN A 333 41.34 -69.07 136.19
N SER A 334 42.14 -69.96 135.59
CA SER A 334 42.46 -69.90 134.16
C SER A 334 41.22 -70.13 133.29
N VAL A 335 40.39 -71.13 133.59
CA VAL A 335 39.11 -71.38 132.90
C VAL A 335 38.15 -70.19 133.04
N GLN A 336 38.06 -69.57 134.22
CA GLN A 336 37.24 -68.38 134.42
C GLN A 336 37.73 -67.20 133.58
N GLN A 337 39.05 -67.03 133.42
CA GLN A 337 39.62 -66.02 132.55
C GLN A 337 39.31 -66.32 131.08
N GLU A 338 39.52 -67.56 130.63
CA GLU A 338 39.19 -68.00 129.27
C GLU A 338 37.70 -67.81 128.94
N VAL A 339 36.80 -68.07 129.90
CA VAL A 339 35.36 -67.82 129.75
C VAL A 339 35.07 -66.34 129.58
N ARG A 340 35.71 -65.45 130.35
CA ARG A 340 35.55 -64.00 130.19
C ARG A 340 36.01 -63.55 128.81
N ASP A 341 37.17 -64.02 128.37
CA ASP A 341 37.72 -63.70 127.05
C ASP A 341 36.81 -64.24 125.93
N ALA A 342 36.23 -65.43 126.10
CA ALA A 342 35.27 -66.00 125.17
C ALA A 342 33.94 -65.22 125.11
N ILE A 343 33.45 -64.68 126.22
CA ILE A 343 32.27 -63.79 126.24
C ILE A 343 32.57 -62.49 125.49
N LEU A 344 33.74 -61.88 125.71
CA LEU A 344 34.16 -60.68 124.97
C LEU A 344 34.24 -60.94 123.46
N ALA A 345 34.84 -62.06 123.04
CA ALA A 345 34.89 -62.46 121.64
C ALA A 345 33.49 -62.72 121.04
N MET A 346 32.55 -63.26 121.83
CA MET A 346 31.16 -63.46 121.39
C MET A 346 30.41 -62.13 121.21
N ASP A 347 30.64 -61.15 122.08
CA ASP A 347 30.05 -59.81 121.95
C ASP A 347 30.59 -59.08 120.72
N GLU A 348 31.90 -59.15 120.48
CA GLU A 348 32.53 -58.63 119.26
C GLU A 348 32.01 -59.34 117.99
N GLY A 349 31.81 -60.66 118.07
CA GLY A 349 31.17 -61.46 117.02
C GLY A 349 29.73 -61.01 116.72
N ASN A 350 28.92 -60.80 117.77
CA ASN A 350 27.56 -60.28 117.63
C ASN A 350 27.52 -58.88 116.99
N ARG A 351 28.44 -57.99 117.39
CA ARG A 351 28.57 -56.67 116.77
C ARG A 351 28.96 -56.77 115.29
N SER A 352 29.85 -57.69 114.94
CA SER A 352 30.25 -57.97 113.55
C SER A 352 29.08 -58.49 112.71
N VAL A 353 28.26 -59.36 113.28
CA VAL A 353 27.03 -59.86 112.65
C VAL A 353 26.00 -58.75 112.41
N ASP A 354 25.82 -57.85 113.38
CA ASP A 354 24.92 -56.69 113.22
C ASP A 354 25.39 -55.73 112.11
N VAL A 355 26.71 -55.50 112.01
CA VAL A 355 27.29 -54.75 110.88
C VAL A 355 27.03 -55.49 109.57
N GLY A 356 27.25 -56.81 109.52
CA GLY A 356 26.98 -57.63 108.33
C GLY A 356 25.51 -57.59 107.89
N LEU A 357 24.57 -57.64 108.83
CA LEU A 357 23.14 -57.53 108.57
C LEU A 357 22.78 -56.17 107.97
N LYS A 358 23.38 -55.08 108.49
CA LYS A 358 23.20 -53.74 107.94
C LYS A 358 23.71 -53.64 106.50
N VAL A 359 24.94 -54.12 106.23
CA VAL A 359 25.53 -54.10 104.88
C VAL A 359 24.69 -54.92 103.89
N ALA A 360 24.17 -56.08 104.31
CA ALA A 360 23.28 -56.89 103.47
C ALA A 360 21.96 -56.16 103.13
N LYS A 361 21.36 -55.44 104.09
CA LYS A 361 20.19 -54.59 103.84
C LYS A 361 20.52 -53.44 102.89
N ASP A 362 21.61 -52.73 103.11
CA ASP A 362 22.06 -51.62 102.25
C ASP A 362 22.28 -52.11 100.81
N ALA A 363 22.81 -53.33 100.62
CA ALA A 363 22.95 -53.96 99.31
C ALA A 363 21.58 -54.29 98.66
N GLY A 364 20.61 -54.75 99.45
CA GLY A 364 19.23 -54.95 99.00
C GLY A 364 18.56 -53.66 98.52
N ASP A 365 18.74 -52.56 99.28
CA ASP A 365 18.23 -51.23 98.91
C ASP A 365 18.90 -50.72 97.62
N ALA A 366 20.21 -50.96 97.45
CA ALA A 366 20.92 -50.63 96.22
C ALA A 366 20.39 -51.39 95.01
N LEU A 367 20.10 -52.70 95.14
CA LEU A 367 19.43 -53.48 94.10
C LEU A 367 18.02 -52.96 93.79
N GLY A 368 17.25 -52.57 94.81
CA GLY A 368 15.94 -51.93 94.62
C GLY A 368 16.03 -50.64 93.79
N LYS A 369 17.05 -49.82 94.03
CA LYS A 369 17.31 -48.63 93.19
C LYS A 369 17.68 -49.01 91.75
N ILE A 370 18.49 -50.06 91.54
CA ILE A 370 18.83 -50.57 90.20
C ILE A 370 17.58 -51.02 89.44
N VAL A 371 16.66 -51.73 90.10
CA VAL A 371 15.38 -52.15 89.51
C VAL A 371 14.57 -50.94 89.05
N ASN A 372 14.44 -49.91 89.90
CA ASN A 372 13.70 -48.69 89.54
C ASN A 372 14.36 -47.94 88.38
N SER A 373 15.69 -47.75 88.40
CA SER A 373 16.42 -47.12 87.30
C SER A 373 16.29 -47.90 85.99
N SER A 374 16.22 -49.22 86.08
CA SER A 374 16.03 -50.11 84.94
C SER A 374 14.62 -49.99 84.33
N ILE A 375 13.58 -49.84 85.15
CA ILE A 375 12.21 -49.55 84.67
C ILE A 375 12.19 -48.21 83.93
N GLN A 376 12.75 -47.15 84.52
CA GLN A 376 12.82 -45.84 83.88
C GLN A 376 13.60 -45.86 82.56
N SER A 377 14.66 -46.66 82.48
CA SER A 377 15.45 -46.83 81.25
C SER A 377 14.64 -47.52 80.14
N ALA A 378 13.83 -48.53 80.48
CA ALA A 378 12.93 -49.18 79.53
C ALA A 378 11.85 -48.21 79.01
N GLU A 379 11.21 -47.43 79.91
CA GLU A 379 10.21 -46.43 79.52
C GLU A 379 10.80 -45.35 78.59
N MET A 380 12.05 -44.94 78.83
CA MET A 380 12.75 -43.98 77.98
C MET A 380 13.07 -44.55 76.61
N ALA A 381 13.47 -45.83 76.53
CA ALA A 381 13.70 -46.52 75.29
C ALA A 381 12.41 -46.62 74.44
N ASP A 382 11.27 -46.94 75.05
CA ASP A 382 9.96 -46.95 74.38
C ASP A 382 9.54 -45.54 73.89
N ALA A 383 9.89 -44.49 74.64
CA ALA A 383 9.64 -43.12 74.20
C ALA A 383 10.51 -42.73 72.99
N ILE A 384 11.77 -43.16 72.96
CA ILE A 384 12.68 -42.97 71.82
C ILE A 384 12.12 -43.70 70.59
N GLU A 385 11.68 -44.96 70.71
CA GLU A 385 11.09 -45.72 69.61
C GLU A 385 9.87 -45.01 68.98
N ARG A 386 8.97 -44.46 69.82
CA ARG A 386 7.82 -43.69 69.31
C ARG A 386 8.28 -42.43 68.57
N SER A 387 9.25 -41.71 69.11
CA SER A 387 9.79 -40.49 68.49
C SER A 387 10.51 -40.78 67.16
N THR A 388 11.27 -41.88 67.07
CA THR A 388 11.95 -42.27 65.83
C THR A 388 10.95 -42.72 64.76
N GLY A 389 9.85 -43.38 65.14
CA GLY A 389 8.75 -43.70 64.22
C GLY A 389 8.12 -42.46 63.59
N GLU A 390 7.94 -41.39 64.37
CA GLU A 390 7.41 -40.12 63.87
C GLU A 390 8.43 -39.36 63.02
N GLN A 391 9.72 -39.38 63.40
CA GLN A 391 10.80 -38.86 62.56
C GLN A 391 10.88 -39.59 61.21
N ALA A 392 10.79 -40.92 61.19
CA ALA A 392 10.80 -41.71 59.96
C ALA A 392 9.68 -41.30 59.00
N ARG A 393 8.48 -41.04 59.53
CA ARG A 393 7.36 -40.53 58.73
C ARG A 393 7.64 -39.14 58.17
N THR A 394 8.20 -38.25 58.98
CA THR A 394 8.56 -36.89 58.57
C THR A 394 9.62 -36.89 57.47
N THR A 395 10.66 -37.71 57.59
CA THR A 395 11.71 -37.86 56.57
C THR A 395 11.18 -38.34 55.23
N ARG A 396 10.17 -39.23 55.22
CA ARG A 396 9.49 -39.63 53.98
C ARG A 396 8.73 -38.47 53.35
N LEU A 397 8.02 -37.66 54.14
CA LEU A 397 7.33 -36.47 53.64
C LEU A 397 8.30 -35.44 53.05
N VAL A 398 9.49 -35.27 53.65
CA VAL A 398 10.56 -34.44 53.08
C VAL A 398 11.02 -34.99 51.73
N SER A 399 11.25 -36.30 51.63
CA SER A 399 11.67 -36.94 50.37
C SER A 399 10.62 -36.77 49.26
N GLU A 400 9.33 -37.01 49.56
CA GLU A 400 8.22 -36.79 48.63
C GLU A 400 8.11 -35.31 48.20
N SER A 401 8.36 -34.38 49.12
CA SER A 401 8.34 -32.94 48.83
C SER A 401 9.49 -32.53 47.91
N MET A 402 10.68 -33.09 48.10
CA MET A 402 11.84 -32.85 47.23
C MET A 402 11.64 -33.45 45.83
N GLU A 403 10.97 -34.60 45.72
CA GLU A 403 10.60 -35.14 44.40
C GLU A 403 9.62 -34.22 43.66
N LYS A 404 8.66 -33.60 44.37
CA LYS A 404 7.80 -32.55 43.79
C LYS A 404 8.60 -31.32 43.37
N VAL A 405 9.59 -30.88 44.17
CA VAL A 405 10.48 -29.76 43.81
C VAL A 405 11.25 -30.06 42.53
N LYS A 406 11.83 -31.26 42.41
CA LYS A 406 12.51 -31.72 41.19
C LYS A 406 11.60 -31.65 39.95
N ASN A 407 10.35 -32.09 40.07
CA ASN A 407 9.37 -32.02 38.98
C ASN A 407 9.00 -30.56 38.63
N MET A 408 8.85 -29.69 39.64
CA MET A 408 8.63 -28.26 39.40
C MET A 408 9.80 -27.61 38.68
N VAL A 409 11.05 -27.92 39.07
CA VAL A 409 12.25 -27.43 38.39
C VAL A 409 12.26 -27.84 36.92
N SER A 410 11.91 -29.08 36.60
CA SER A 410 11.79 -29.54 35.21
C SER A 410 10.74 -28.73 34.42
N GLN A 411 9.59 -28.44 35.05
CA GLN A 411 8.55 -27.62 34.44
C GLN A 411 9.00 -26.15 34.26
N VAL A 412 9.73 -25.59 35.22
CA VAL A 412 10.33 -24.25 35.12
C VAL A 412 11.30 -24.21 33.95
N ALA A 413 12.22 -25.17 33.83
CA ALA A 413 13.16 -25.24 32.71
C ALA A 413 12.47 -25.27 31.34
N LYS A 414 11.40 -26.07 31.21
CA LYS A 414 10.57 -26.10 29.98
C LYS A 414 9.94 -24.73 29.69
N THR A 415 9.37 -24.09 30.70
CA THR A 415 8.69 -22.80 30.56
C THR A 415 9.68 -21.68 30.21
N THR A 416 10.87 -21.69 30.82
CA THR A 416 11.98 -20.77 30.52
C THR A 416 12.42 -20.88 29.06
N LEU A 417 12.49 -22.11 28.51
CA LEU A 417 12.80 -22.33 27.10
C LEU A 417 11.71 -21.77 26.17
N GLU A 418 10.44 -21.95 26.53
CA GLU A 418 9.31 -21.38 25.78
C GLU A 418 9.31 -19.84 25.84
N GLN A 419 9.59 -19.25 27.00
CA GLN A 419 9.75 -17.80 27.16
C GLN A 419 10.91 -17.25 26.32
N SER A 420 12.04 -17.97 26.26
CA SER A 420 13.18 -17.58 25.42
C SER A 420 12.79 -17.50 23.93
N LYS A 421 12.05 -18.49 23.43
CA LYS A 421 11.50 -18.45 22.06
C LYS A 421 10.51 -17.30 21.87
N GLY A 422 9.66 -17.05 22.86
CA GLY A 422 8.73 -15.92 22.86
C GLY A 422 9.46 -14.58 22.75
N ALA A 423 10.48 -14.36 23.58
CA ALA A 423 11.30 -13.15 23.56
C ALA A 423 11.93 -12.91 22.17
N MET A 424 12.49 -13.95 21.55
CA MET A 424 13.05 -13.85 20.18
C MET A 424 12.00 -13.43 19.13
N LEU A 425 10.78 -14.00 19.21
CA LEU A 425 9.70 -13.63 18.29
C LEU A 425 9.26 -12.18 18.49
N ILE A 426 9.23 -11.71 19.74
CA ILE A 426 8.93 -10.30 20.04
C ILE A 426 10.05 -9.42 19.47
N THR A 427 11.34 -9.76 19.66
CA THR A 427 12.45 -9.00 19.05
C THR A 427 12.25 -8.83 17.55
N GLN A 428 11.95 -9.91 16.83
CA GLN A 428 11.71 -9.86 15.39
C GLN A 428 10.48 -9.02 15.02
N ALA A 429 9.42 -9.06 15.82
CA ALA A 429 8.24 -8.24 15.61
C ALA A 429 8.53 -6.74 15.83
N THR A 430 9.34 -6.42 16.84
CA THR A 430 9.76 -5.05 17.18
C THR A 430 10.65 -4.47 16.08
N GLU A 431 11.58 -5.25 15.51
CA GLU A 431 12.36 -4.84 14.33
C GLU A 431 11.45 -4.51 13.14
N LYS A 432 10.49 -5.39 12.82
CA LYS A 432 9.51 -5.13 11.75
C LYS A 432 8.66 -3.89 12.01
N MET A 433 8.24 -3.65 13.25
CA MET A 433 7.50 -2.43 13.61
C MET A 433 8.34 -1.17 13.44
N ARG A 434 9.65 -1.24 13.73
CA ARG A 434 10.59 -0.15 13.44
C ARG A 434 10.62 0.18 11.95
N ASP A 435 10.71 -0.84 11.11
CA ASP A 435 10.71 -0.67 9.66
C ASP A 435 9.39 -0.06 9.16
N VAL A 436 8.24 -0.49 9.71
CA VAL A 436 6.93 0.09 9.40
C VAL A 436 6.86 1.56 9.81
N ALA A 437 7.30 1.91 11.02
CA ALA A 437 7.31 3.30 11.48
C ALA A 437 8.16 4.19 10.56
N ASN A 438 9.36 3.73 10.17
CA ASN A 438 10.22 4.42 9.21
C ASN A 438 9.56 4.57 7.84
N HIS A 439 8.90 3.52 7.33
CA HIS A 439 8.18 3.57 6.06
C HIS A 439 7.03 4.56 6.09
N VAL A 440 6.24 4.59 7.17
CA VAL A 440 5.16 5.57 7.33
C VAL A 440 5.72 6.99 7.38
N MET A 441 6.81 7.21 8.11
CA MET A 441 7.45 8.54 8.18
C MET A 441 7.93 9.01 6.81
N ASN A 442 8.56 8.15 6.02
CA ASN A 442 8.95 8.49 4.65
C ASN A 442 7.75 8.76 3.74
N ALA A 443 6.72 7.90 3.79
CA ALA A 443 5.51 8.06 2.98
C ALA A 443 4.73 9.35 3.32
N THR A 444 4.64 9.71 4.61
CA THR A 444 4.04 10.97 5.04
C THR A 444 4.85 12.18 4.56
N GLY A 445 6.19 12.09 4.58
CA GLY A 445 7.07 13.12 4.00
C GLY A 445 6.81 13.33 2.51
N GLU A 446 6.69 12.25 1.73
CA GLU A 446 6.35 12.31 0.30
C GLU A 446 4.94 12.87 0.07
N GLN A 447 3.94 12.44 0.86
CA GLN A 447 2.57 12.94 0.78
C GLN A 447 2.46 14.44 1.09
N LEU A 448 3.27 14.98 2.00
CA LEU A 448 3.32 16.44 2.24
C LEU A 448 3.78 17.19 1.00
N VAL A 449 4.81 16.67 0.32
CA VAL A 449 5.31 17.27 -0.93
C VAL A 449 4.24 17.20 -2.03
N SER A 450 3.61 16.04 -2.22
CA SER A 450 2.52 15.88 -3.19
C SER A 450 1.32 16.78 -2.84
N SER A 451 0.99 16.94 -1.57
CA SER A 451 -0.11 17.79 -1.14
C SER A 451 0.14 19.25 -1.47
N LYS A 452 1.38 19.72 -1.28
CA LYS A 452 1.79 21.06 -1.68
C LYS A 452 1.63 21.27 -3.19
N GLN A 453 2.07 20.31 -4.01
CA GLN A 453 1.93 20.39 -5.47
C GLN A 453 0.48 20.42 -5.94
N ILE A 454 -0.40 19.65 -5.29
CA ILE A 454 -1.85 19.68 -5.58
C ILE A 454 -2.43 21.05 -5.20
N SER A 455 -2.04 21.59 -4.04
CA SER A 455 -2.47 22.92 -3.60
C SER A 455 -2.09 24.01 -4.62
N GLU A 456 -0.85 23.99 -5.11
CA GLU A 456 -0.37 24.91 -6.17
C GLU A 456 -1.15 24.72 -7.49
N ALA A 457 -1.47 23.48 -7.87
CA ALA A 457 -2.26 23.19 -9.06
C ALA A 457 -3.72 23.66 -8.94
N LEU A 458 -4.31 23.57 -7.75
CA LEU A 458 -5.65 24.09 -7.47
C LEU A 458 -5.66 25.62 -7.53
N GLU A 459 -4.68 26.30 -6.94
CA GLU A 459 -4.56 27.76 -7.03
C GLU A 459 -4.48 28.21 -8.50
N LEU A 460 -3.65 27.55 -9.30
CA LEU A 460 -3.55 27.81 -10.74
C LEU A 460 -4.88 27.53 -11.47
N ALA A 461 -5.59 26.45 -11.15
CA ALA A 461 -6.87 26.13 -11.78
C ALA A 461 -7.95 27.18 -11.46
N SER A 462 -7.95 27.72 -10.23
CA SER A 462 -8.83 28.81 -9.82
C SER A 462 -8.54 30.08 -10.64
N GLU A 463 -7.26 30.46 -10.75
CA GLU A 463 -6.82 31.59 -11.58
C GLU A 463 -7.25 31.44 -13.04
N LYS A 464 -7.07 30.24 -13.63
CA LYS A 464 -7.47 29.97 -15.02
C LYS A 464 -8.98 29.99 -15.21
N SER A 465 -9.75 29.51 -14.24
CA SER A 465 -11.22 29.54 -14.29
C SER A 465 -11.74 30.98 -14.34
N LEU A 466 -11.15 31.87 -13.53
CA LEU A 466 -11.46 33.30 -13.55
C LEU A 466 -11.11 33.94 -14.91
N HIS A 467 -9.95 33.58 -15.48
CA HIS A 467 -9.56 34.05 -16.81
C HIS A 467 -10.50 33.58 -17.92
N ILE A 468 -10.95 32.33 -17.89
CA ILE A 468 -11.93 31.78 -18.85
C ILE A 468 -13.25 32.54 -18.73
N ALA A 469 -13.76 32.74 -17.50
CA ALA A 469 -15.00 33.49 -17.27
C ALA A 469 -14.93 34.90 -17.88
N LYS A 470 -13.78 35.58 -17.72
CA LYS A 470 -13.55 36.91 -18.33
C LYS A 470 -13.54 36.85 -19.86
N ALA A 471 -12.78 35.94 -20.46
CA ALA A 471 -12.66 35.80 -21.92
C ALA A 471 -14.01 35.44 -22.57
N VAL A 472 -14.80 34.59 -21.93
CA VAL A 472 -16.13 34.21 -22.38
C VAL A 472 -17.10 35.40 -22.35
N ASN A 473 -17.02 36.23 -21.31
CA ASN A 473 -17.83 37.45 -21.24
C ASN A 473 -17.45 38.46 -22.35
N GLU A 474 -16.16 38.60 -22.65
CA GLU A 474 -15.68 39.40 -23.80
C GLU A 474 -16.18 38.83 -25.13
N GLN A 475 -16.12 37.51 -25.32
CA GLN A 475 -16.64 36.84 -26.52
C GLN A 475 -18.15 37.03 -26.68
N ARG A 476 -18.92 36.98 -25.59
CA ARG A 476 -20.38 37.22 -25.61
C ARG A 476 -20.70 38.66 -26.02
N SER A 477 -19.91 39.63 -25.55
CA SER A 477 -20.00 41.02 -25.98
C SER A 477 -19.69 41.18 -27.47
N GLY A 478 -18.60 40.54 -27.95
CA GLY A 478 -18.23 40.54 -29.38
C GLY A 478 -19.29 39.86 -30.27
N SER A 479 -19.81 38.72 -29.85
CA SER A 479 -20.91 38.00 -30.53
C SER A 479 -22.14 38.88 -30.70
N LYS A 480 -22.52 39.60 -29.64
CA LYS A 480 -23.64 40.56 -29.68
C LYS A 480 -23.39 41.68 -30.70
N GLN A 481 -22.19 42.24 -30.78
CA GLN A 481 -21.86 43.25 -31.78
C GLN A 481 -21.95 42.73 -33.22
N ILE A 482 -21.54 41.47 -33.46
CA ILE A 482 -21.67 40.83 -34.77
C ILE A 482 -23.16 40.60 -35.08
N PHE A 483 -23.94 40.15 -34.10
CA PHE A 483 -25.39 39.96 -34.24
C PHE A 483 -26.08 41.26 -34.65
N ASP A 484 -25.81 42.36 -33.93
CA ASP A 484 -26.35 43.69 -34.25
C ASP A 484 -25.94 44.16 -35.66
N SER A 485 -24.75 43.75 -36.13
CA SER A 485 -24.27 44.06 -37.48
C SER A 485 -24.98 43.22 -38.56
N ILE A 486 -25.25 41.95 -38.27
CA ILE A 486 -26.01 41.04 -39.14
C ILE A 486 -27.46 41.51 -39.26
N GLU A 487 -28.06 41.96 -38.16
CA GLU A 487 -29.42 42.50 -38.15
C GLU A 487 -29.55 43.72 -39.10
N LYS A 488 -28.55 44.59 -39.15
CA LYS A 488 -28.53 45.75 -40.07
C LYS A 488 -28.42 45.39 -41.55
N ILE A 489 -27.77 44.27 -41.90
CA ILE A 489 -27.59 43.87 -43.30
C ILE A 489 -28.61 42.83 -43.78
N LYS A 490 -29.46 42.33 -42.89
CA LYS A 490 -30.44 41.26 -43.18
C LYS A 490 -31.41 41.63 -44.30
N ASP A 491 -31.76 42.90 -44.45
CA ASP A 491 -32.70 43.37 -45.45
C ASP A 491 -32.03 43.77 -46.79
N VAL A 492 -30.69 43.88 -46.83
CA VAL A 492 -29.94 44.28 -48.04
C VAL A 492 -30.19 43.32 -49.22
N PRO A 493 -30.23 41.98 -49.04
CA PRO A 493 -30.55 41.09 -50.15
C PRO A 493 -31.95 41.30 -50.72
N LYS A 494 -32.93 41.62 -49.86
CA LYS A 494 -34.30 41.90 -50.28
C LYS A 494 -34.38 43.20 -51.08
N GLU A 495 -33.74 44.26 -50.60
CA GLU A 495 -33.64 45.53 -51.33
C GLU A 495 -32.93 45.37 -52.69
N ASN A 496 -31.87 44.56 -52.76
CA ASN A 496 -31.17 44.26 -54.00
C ASN A 496 -32.08 43.51 -54.99
N MET A 497 -32.87 42.54 -54.53
CA MET A 497 -33.85 41.84 -55.38
C MET A 497 -34.92 42.77 -55.93
N ASP A 498 -35.44 43.69 -55.12
CA ASP A 498 -36.44 44.68 -55.56
C ASP A 498 -35.86 45.60 -56.65
N ARG A 499 -34.59 46.01 -56.52
CA ARG A 499 -33.87 46.78 -57.55
C ARG A 499 -33.65 45.98 -58.83
N VAL A 500 -33.24 44.70 -58.72
CA VAL A 500 -33.07 43.81 -59.88
C VAL A 500 -34.39 43.65 -60.63
N TYR A 501 -35.51 43.49 -59.92
CA TYR A 501 -36.84 43.38 -60.51
C TYR A 501 -37.24 44.66 -61.26
N ALA A 502 -37.07 45.83 -60.64
CA ALA A 502 -37.38 47.12 -61.27
C ALA A 502 -36.55 47.38 -62.54
N ILE A 503 -35.27 47.03 -62.54
CA ILE A 503 -34.40 47.22 -63.71
C ILE A 503 -34.75 46.21 -64.82
N ASN A 504 -35.04 44.95 -64.46
CA ASN A 504 -35.50 43.95 -65.44
C ASN A 504 -36.80 44.41 -66.14
N GLN A 505 -37.76 44.98 -65.41
CA GLN A 505 -38.98 45.55 -65.98
C GLN A 505 -38.68 46.70 -66.96
N SER A 506 -37.71 47.56 -66.63
CA SER A 506 -37.26 48.66 -67.50
C SER A 506 -36.57 48.17 -68.77
N LEU A 507 -35.75 47.11 -68.66
CA LEU A 507 -35.06 46.48 -69.80
C LEU A 507 -36.04 45.82 -70.78
N LYS A 508 -37.11 45.18 -70.28
CA LYS A 508 -38.19 44.65 -71.13
C LYS A 508 -38.85 45.77 -71.96
N GLY A 509 -39.06 46.94 -71.35
CA GLY A 509 -39.56 48.12 -72.05
C GLY A 509 -38.58 48.62 -73.14
N LEU A 510 -37.29 48.69 -72.81
CA LEU A 510 -36.25 49.11 -73.75
C LEU A 510 -36.09 48.13 -74.93
N SER A 511 -36.08 46.82 -74.65
CA SER A 511 -36.02 45.75 -75.65
C SER A 511 -37.16 45.87 -76.67
N LYS A 512 -38.39 46.08 -76.18
CA LYS A 512 -39.58 46.28 -77.02
C LYS A 512 -39.46 47.53 -77.91
N ASN A 513 -38.96 48.64 -77.36
CA ASN A 513 -38.74 49.87 -78.13
C ASN A 513 -37.66 49.70 -79.21
N THR A 514 -36.59 48.97 -78.92
CA THR A 514 -35.54 48.67 -79.92
C THR A 514 -36.00 47.71 -81.00
N GLU A 515 -36.88 46.77 -80.68
CA GLU A 515 -37.48 45.85 -81.66
C GLU A 515 -38.36 46.62 -82.65
N LEU A 516 -39.20 47.54 -82.14
CA LEU A 516 -40.00 48.45 -82.96
C LEU A 516 -39.12 49.34 -83.86
N LEU A 517 -38.08 49.96 -83.30
CA LEU A 517 -37.15 50.81 -84.06
C LEU A 517 -36.42 50.02 -85.16
N THR A 518 -36.00 48.79 -84.86
CA THR A 518 -35.33 47.91 -85.83
C THR A 518 -36.27 47.50 -86.97
N ASN A 519 -37.55 47.27 -86.68
CA ASN A 519 -38.56 46.99 -87.69
C ASN A 519 -38.85 48.20 -88.59
N GLU A 520 -38.88 49.41 -88.04
CA GLU A 520 -39.06 50.65 -88.82
C GLU A 520 -37.86 50.92 -89.74
N LEU A 521 -36.63 50.63 -89.29
CA LEU A 521 -35.41 50.78 -90.08
C LEU A 521 -35.29 49.74 -91.21
N LYS A 522 -35.89 48.55 -91.05
CA LYS A 522 -35.92 47.51 -92.10
C LYS A 522 -36.76 47.92 -93.32
N ARG A 523 -37.66 48.91 -93.20
CA ARG A 523 -38.44 49.44 -94.33
C ARG A 523 -37.62 50.28 -95.32
N ILE A 524 -36.42 50.72 -94.94
CA ILE A 524 -35.55 51.59 -95.74
C ILE A 524 -34.52 50.74 -96.49
N ARG A 525 -34.55 50.79 -97.82
CA ARG A 525 -33.64 50.02 -98.69
C ARG A 525 -32.28 50.74 -98.83
N SER A 526 -31.24 50.19 -98.20
CA SER A 526 -29.83 50.54 -98.44
C SER A 526 -28.98 49.28 -98.66
N ARG A 527 -28.04 49.34 -99.62
CA ARG A 527 -27.16 48.24 -100.02
C ARG A 527 -25.93 48.24 -99.13
N ASP A 528 -25.82 47.23 -98.24
CA ASP A 528 -24.60 46.53 -97.79
C ASP A 528 -24.83 45.88 -96.42
N GLU A 529 -25.14 44.57 -96.43
CA GLU A 529 -25.03 43.67 -95.27
C GLU A 529 -24.24 42.44 -95.72
N ASP A 530 -23.16 42.12 -95.00
CA ASP A 530 -22.86 40.79 -94.47
C ASP A 530 -21.37 40.69 -94.12
N SER A 531 -21.09 40.34 -92.86
CA SER A 531 -20.23 39.19 -92.48
C SER A 531 -19.75 39.34 -91.04
N ALA A 532 -20.34 38.52 -90.17
CA ALA A 532 -19.90 38.25 -88.80
C ALA A 532 -19.40 36.79 -88.69
N ALA A 533 -18.84 36.47 -87.51
CA ALA A 533 -18.42 35.15 -86.99
C ALA A 533 -16.98 34.72 -87.33
N GLY A 534 -16.23 34.03 -86.47
CA GLY A 534 -16.51 33.39 -85.18
C GLY A 534 -15.19 32.85 -84.57
N ALA A 535 -15.22 32.35 -83.32
CA ALA A 535 -14.05 31.82 -82.61
C ALA A 535 -14.19 30.30 -82.33
N ASP A 536 -13.06 29.60 -82.42
CA ASP A 536 -12.86 28.16 -82.58
C ASP A 536 -12.39 27.43 -81.29
N ILE A 537 -12.64 26.13 -81.20
CA ILE A 537 -12.40 25.21 -80.07
C ILE A 537 -11.19 24.31 -80.40
N SER A 538 -10.01 24.50 -79.77
CA SER A 538 -8.81 23.70 -80.13
C SER A 538 -7.80 23.30 -79.01
N SER A 539 -8.09 23.41 -77.71
CA SER A 539 -7.14 23.01 -76.63
C SER A 539 -7.59 21.84 -75.73
N ILE A 540 -6.64 20.99 -75.32
CA ILE A 540 -6.79 19.92 -74.31
C ILE A 540 -6.27 20.45 -72.97
N ARG A 541 -6.96 20.15 -71.85
CA ARG A 541 -6.55 20.57 -70.50
C ARG A 541 -6.07 19.40 -69.65
N LEU A 542 -4.85 19.49 -69.10
CA LEU A 542 -4.21 18.52 -68.20
C LEU A 542 -4.25 19.03 -66.75
N GLY A 543 -5.05 18.40 -65.91
CA GLY A 543 -5.12 18.64 -64.47
C GLY A 543 -3.95 18.03 -63.70
N VAL A 544 -3.48 18.73 -62.66
CA VAL A 544 -2.49 18.19 -61.72
C VAL A 544 -2.98 18.42 -60.29
N GLU A 545 -3.10 17.33 -59.52
CA GLU A 545 -3.47 17.39 -58.12
C GLU A 545 -2.34 18.02 -57.27
N PRO A 546 -2.67 18.96 -56.37
CA PRO A 546 -1.72 19.61 -55.49
C PRO A 546 -1.38 18.71 -54.29
N LYS A 547 -0.18 18.12 -54.32
CA LYS A 547 0.35 17.30 -53.20
C LYS A 547 0.98 18.14 -52.08
N GLY A 548 0.33 19.22 -51.67
CA GLY A 548 0.85 20.17 -50.67
C GLY A 548 2.06 20.97 -51.15
N VAL A 549 2.22 21.10 -52.48
CA VAL A 549 3.24 21.92 -53.15
C VAL A 549 2.52 23.11 -53.80
N SER A 550 3.19 24.27 -53.89
CA SER A 550 2.59 25.47 -54.49
C SER A 550 2.14 25.22 -55.93
N THR A 551 1.07 25.90 -56.35
CA THR A 551 0.55 25.78 -57.73
C THR A 551 1.57 26.24 -58.77
N ILE A 552 2.48 27.15 -58.40
CA ILE A 552 3.57 27.67 -59.24
C ILE A 552 4.62 26.57 -59.47
N ASP A 553 5.09 25.90 -58.41
CA ASP A 553 6.11 24.86 -58.52
C ASP A 553 5.60 23.61 -59.26
N LEU A 554 4.33 23.26 -59.04
CA LEU A 554 3.70 22.16 -59.76
C LEU A 554 3.54 22.48 -61.24
N SER A 555 3.15 23.71 -61.57
CA SER A 555 3.08 24.16 -62.97
C SER A 555 4.46 24.06 -63.62
N ALA A 556 5.52 24.55 -62.96
CA ALA A 556 6.88 24.45 -63.47
C ALA A 556 7.38 23.01 -63.66
N LYS A 557 7.05 22.09 -62.74
CA LYS A 557 7.44 20.67 -62.82
C LYS A 557 6.72 19.90 -63.93
N PHE A 558 5.45 20.20 -64.18
CA PHE A 558 4.63 19.48 -65.16
C PHE A 558 4.60 20.14 -66.55
N GLU A 559 5.11 21.37 -66.68
CA GLU A 559 5.21 22.10 -67.96
C GLU A 559 5.98 21.33 -69.05
N PRO A 560 7.13 20.68 -68.76
CA PRO A 560 7.81 19.85 -69.77
C PRO A 560 6.96 18.69 -70.29
N LEU A 561 6.15 18.08 -69.43
CA LEU A 561 5.25 16.98 -69.80
C LEU A 561 4.09 17.49 -70.65
N ALA A 562 3.46 18.62 -70.28
CA ALA A 562 2.40 19.24 -71.07
C ALA A 562 2.90 19.60 -72.48
N ARG A 563 4.10 20.18 -72.58
CA ARG A 563 4.74 20.50 -73.87
C ARG A 563 5.03 19.26 -74.70
N TYR A 564 5.55 18.20 -74.08
CA TYR A 564 5.82 16.93 -74.76
C TYR A 564 4.53 16.31 -75.31
N LEU A 565 3.47 16.26 -74.48
CA LEU A 565 2.16 15.76 -74.88
C LEU A 565 1.54 16.62 -75.99
N GLY A 566 1.65 17.94 -75.90
CA GLY A 566 1.17 18.83 -76.96
C GLY A 566 1.85 18.59 -78.30
N LYS A 567 3.18 18.38 -78.30
CA LYS A 567 3.95 18.04 -79.50
C LYS A 567 3.57 16.65 -80.07
N LYS A 568 3.27 15.67 -79.22
CA LYS A 568 2.91 14.31 -79.64
C LYS A 568 1.45 14.17 -80.09
N LEU A 569 0.53 14.92 -79.50
CA LEU A 569 -0.91 14.87 -79.77
C LEU A 569 -1.35 15.85 -80.88
N GLY A 570 -0.46 16.76 -81.32
CA GLY A 570 -0.78 17.76 -82.34
C GLY A 570 -1.82 18.80 -81.90
N ARG A 571 -2.04 18.95 -80.58
CA ARG A 571 -3.01 19.88 -79.98
C ARG A 571 -2.36 20.62 -78.82
N LYS A 572 -2.79 21.85 -78.54
CA LYS A 572 -2.28 22.60 -77.37
C LYS A 572 -2.75 21.91 -76.10
N VAL A 573 -1.82 21.53 -75.22
CA VAL A 573 -2.10 20.99 -73.89
C VAL A 573 -1.86 22.09 -72.85
N GLU A 574 -2.92 22.51 -72.17
CA GLU A 574 -2.90 23.55 -71.15
C GLU A 574 -2.92 22.92 -69.76
N LEU A 575 -2.02 23.35 -68.86
CA LEU A 575 -1.99 22.89 -67.48
C LEU A 575 -3.08 23.56 -66.65
N ARG A 576 -3.75 22.76 -65.83
CA ARG A 576 -4.71 23.21 -64.82
C ARG A 576 -4.28 22.68 -63.46
N VAL A 577 -3.59 23.51 -62.69
CA VAL A 577 -3.23 23.18 -61.32
C VAL A 577 -4.25 23.82 -60.39
N VAL A 578 -4.95 22.99 -59.62
CA VAL A 578 -5.90 23.41 -58.58
C VAL A 578 -5.21 23.47 -57.22
N SER A 579 -5.81 24.15 -56.25
CA SER A 579 -5.26 24.39 -54.90
C SER A 579 -5.50 23.26 -53.90
N ASP A 580 -6.50 22.40 -54.16
CA ASP A 580 -6.88 21.29 -53.30
C ASP A 580 -7.30 20.05 -54.11
N HIS A 581 -7.47 18.92 -53.43
CA HIS A 581 -7.76 17.63 -54.05
C HIS A 581 -9.19 17.59 -54.62
N GLU A 582 -10.13 18.26 -53.95
CA GLU A 582 -11.53 18.41 -54.38
C GLU A 582 -11.66 19.18 -55.70
N GLY A 583 -10.80 20.18 -55.92
CA GLY A 583 -10.72 20.92 -57.17
C GLY A 583 -10.30 20.05 -58.34
N ALA A 584 -9.35 19.12 -58.14
CA ALA A 584 -8.89 18.22 -59.19
C ALA A 584 -9.98 17.21 -59.56
N LEU A 585 -10.70 16.72 -58.54
CA LEU A 585 -11.83 15.81 -58.68
C LEU A 585 -13.02 16.47 -59.39
N ARG A 586 -13.34 17.72 -59.01
CA ARG A 586 -14.41 18.53 -59.62
C ARG A 586 -14.11 18.95 -61.05
N ASP A 587 -12.88 19.40 -61.35
CA ASP A 587 -12.49 19.81 -62.70
C ASP A 587 -12.51 18.61 -63.67
N LEU A 588 -12.17 17.41 -63.19
CA LEU A 588 -12.30 16.17 -63.95
C LEU A 588 -13.77 15.78 -64.16
N GLY A 589 -14.60 15.82 -63.10
CA GLY A 589 -16.02 15.48 -63.18
C GLY A 589 -16.85 16.43 -64.06
N LYS A 590 -16.47 17.72 -64.15
CA LYS A 590 -17.13 18.73 -65.01
C LYS A 590 -16.59 18.78 -66.45
N GLY A 591 -15.64 17.91 -66.81
CA GLY A 591 -15.00 17.93 -68.13
C GLY A 591 -14.14 19.18 -68.40
N ILE A 592 -13.75 19.91 -67.34
CA ILE A 592 -12.86 21.07 -67.43
C ILE A 592 -11.45 20.57 -67.78
N THR A 593 -11.01 19.51 -67.14
CA THR A 593 -9.76 18.80 -67.45
C THR A 593 -10.08 17.47 -68.12
N HIS A 594 -9.36 17.16 -69.19
CA HIS A 594 -9.55 15.94 -69.97
C HIS A 594 -8.63 14.80 -69.52
N LEU A 595 -7.50 15.17 -68.92
CA LEU A 595 -6.50 14.27 -68.35
C LEU A 595 -6.14 14.81 -66.96
N CYS A 596 -5.96 13.97 -65.95
CA CYS A 596 -5.52 14.41 -64.62
C CYS A 596 -4.41 13.52 -64.06
N PHE A 597 -3.38 14.14 -63.47
CA PHE A 597 -2.41 13.45 -62.63
C PHE A 597 -2.89 13.43 -61.17
N LEU A 598 -3.26 12.24 -60.68
CA LEU A 598 -3.89 12.05 -59.38
C LEU A 598 -3.08 11.11 -58.48
N SER A 599 -3.16 11.32 -57.17
CA SER A 599 -2.75 10.38 -56.14
C SER A 599 -3.68 9.16 -56.11
N PRO A 600 -3.24 8.03 -55.52
CA PRO A 600 -4.06 6.81 -55.47
C PRO A 600 -5.44 7.00 -54.83
N VAL A 601 -5.55 7.79 -53.75
CA VAL A 601 -6.82 8.01 -53.04
C VAL A 601 -7.78 8.83 -53.90
N THR A 602 -7.29 9.95 -54.45
CA THR A 602 -8.10 10.83 -55.30
C THR A 602 -8.51 10.15 -56.60
N TYR A 603 -7.67 9.27 -57.16
CA TYR A 603 -8.07 8.41 -58.27
C TYR A 603 -9.20 7.44 -57.88
N ILE A 604 -9.11 6.75 -56.73
CA ILE A 604 -10.17 5.84 -56.29
C ILE A 604 -11.50 6.60 -56.14
N MET A 605 -11.45 7.82 -55.59
CA MET A 605 -12.62 8.71 -55.50
C MET A 605 -13.14 9.12 -56.89
N ALA A 606 -12.26 9.54 -57.80
CA ALA A 606 -12.61 9.90 -59.18
C ALA A 606 -13.21 8.73 -59.97
N LYS A 607 -12.69 7.52 -59.78
CA LYS A 607 -13.22 6.30 -60.39
C LYS A 607 -14.61 5.98 -59.85
N LYS A 608 -14.79 6.07 -58.53
CA LYS A 608 -16.08 5.80 -57.87
C LYS A 608 -17.15 6.81 -58.28
N GLN A 609 -16.79 8.10 -58.41
CA GLN A 609 -17.76 9.18 -58.61
C GLN A 609 -18.02 9.52 -60.07
N TYR A 610 -16.99 9.46 -60.93
CA TYR A 610 -17.06 9.91 -62.32
C TYR A 610 -16.60 8.86 -63.33
N GLY A 611 -16.35 7.62 -62.90
CA GLY A 611 -15.92 6.55 -63.80
C GLY A 611 -14.52 6.74 -64.39
N ALA A 612 -13.64 7.52 -63.75
CA ALA A 612 -12.29 7.79 -64.25
C ALA A 612 -11.47 6.50 -64.48
N GLU A 613 -10.74 6.46 -65.60
CA GLU A 613 -9.86 5.35 -65.98
C GLU A 613 -8.37 5.71 -65.80
N VAL A 614 -7.57 4.72 -65.40
CA VAL A 614 -6.10 4.87 -65.35
C VAL A 614 -5.51 4.55 -66.72
N LEU A 615 -4.88 5.55 -67.32
CA LEU A 615 -4.15 5.40 -68.59
C LEU A 615 -2.71 4.93 -68.36
N VAL A 616 -2.02 5.54 -67.40
CA VAL A 616 -0.60 5.30 -67.11
C VAL A 616 -0.32 5.46 -65.63
N ARG A 617 0.75 4.82 -65.14
CA ARG A 617 1.27 4.99 -63.78
C ARG A 617 2.67 5.58 -63.85
N ALA A 618 2.93 6.63 -63.07
CA ALA A 618 4.28 7.17 -62.96
C ALA A 618 5.21 6.17 -62.27
N LEU A 619 6.45 6.08 -62.75
CA LEU A 619 7.51 5.29 -62.15
C LEU A 619 8.37 6.19 -61.27
N THR A 620 8.68 5.73 -60.06
CA THR A 620 9.70 6.31 -59.19
C THR A 620 10.83 5.30 -59.09
N ASP A 621 12.04 5.69 -59.51
CA ASP A 621 13.21 4.80 -59.61
C ASP A 621 12.90 3.47 -60.34
N GLY A 622 12.15 3.56 -61.44
CA GLY A 622 11.78 2.41 -62.27
C GLY A 622 10.62 1.56 -61.76
N LYS A 623 10.00 1.90 -60.62
CA LYS A 623 8.89 1.12 -60.02
C LYS A 623 7.58 1.91 -59.95
N PRO A 624 6.41 1.29 -60.23
CA PRO A 624 5.10 1.96 -60.13
C PRO A 624 4.56 1.96 -58.69
N THR A 625 5.44 2.03 -57.70
CA THR A 625 5.11 1.91 -56.27
C THR A 625 5.97 2.86 -55.46
N TYR A 626 5.39 3.43 -54.39
CA TYR A 626 6.10 4.20 -53.39
C TYR A 626 5.72 3.71 -51.99
N ARG A 627 6.51 4.09 -50.98
CA ARG A 627 6.29 3.67 -49.57
C ARG A 627 5.86 4.85 -48.72
N SER A 628 5.05 4.55 -47.71
CA SER A 628 4.83 5.44 -46.56
C SER A 628 5.84 5.10 -45.48
N VAL A 629 6.22 6.09 -44.67
CA VAL A 629 7.15 5.93 -43.55
C VAL A 629 6.61 6.70 -42.35
N ILE A 630 6.79 6.14 -41.16
CA ILE A 630 6.68 6.88 -39.89
C ILE A 630 8.09 7.32 -39.55
N ILE A 631 8.27 8.62 -39.33
CA ILE A 631 9.56 9.22 -39.00
C ILE A 631 9.52 9.77 -37.58
N VAL A 632 10.66 9.72 -36.91
CA VAL A 632 10.84 10.19 -35.54
C VAL A 632 12.12 11.01 -35.47
N LYS A 633 12.20 11.95 -34.52
CA LYS A 633 13.45 12.66 -34.24
C LYS A 633 14.46 11.66 -33.69
N SER A 634 15.70 11.67 -34.19
CA SER A 634 16.73 10.71 -33.77
C SER A 634 16.99 10.74 -32.25
N THR A 635 16.76 11.88 -31.59
CA THR A 635 16.90 12.07 -30.14
C THR A 635 15.67 11.67 -29.33
N SER A 636 14.58 11.23 -29.95
CA SER A 636 13.30 10.94 -29.25
C SER A 636 13.31 9.62 -28.47
N GLY A 637 14.29 8.75 -28.70
CA GLY A 637 14.33 7.41 -28.09
C GLY A 637 13.26 6.44 -28.63
N ILE A 638 12.42 6.86 -29.58
CA ILE A 638 11.38 6.04 -30.19
C ILE A 638 12.02 5.13 -31.25
N THR A 639 12.05 3.82 -30.99
CA THR A 639 12.66 2.83 -31.90
C THR A 639 11.64 1.88 -32.51
N SER A 640 10.40 1.88 -32.02
CA SER A 640 9.30 1.05 -32.53
C SER A 640 7.97 1.81 -32.56
N THR A 641 7.01 1.31 -33.34
CA THR A 641 5.65 1.87 -33.42
C THR A 641 4.86 1.76 -32.11
N GLU A 642 5.22 0.82 -31.24
CA GLU A 642 4.58 0.63 -29.92
C GLU A 642 4.99 1.74 -28.92
N ASN A 643 6.19 2.30 -29.09
CA ASN A 643 6.71 3.36 -28.21
C ASN A 643 6.12 4.75 -28.51
N VAL A 644 5.23 4.85 -29.51
CA VAL A 644 4.52 6.08 -29.84
C VAL A 644 3.36 6.34 -28.85
N ARG A 645 3.04 5.39 -27.96
CA ARG A 645 2.01 5.57 -26.91
C ARG A 645 2.35 6.77 -26.04
N GLY A 646 1.38 7.67 -25.86
CA GLY A 646 1.60 8.89 -25.08
C GLY A 646 2.53 9.92 -25.73
N GLN A 647 2.90 9.75 -27.00
CA GLN A 647 3.69 10.72 -27.75
C GLN A 647 2.82 11.64 -28.60
N LYS A 648 3.41 12.73 -29.11
CA LYS A 648 2.78 13.58 -30.13
C LYS A 648 2.98 12.97 -31.52
N PHE A 649 1.96 12.99 -32.36
CA PHE A 649 2.04 12.41 -33.71
C PHE A 649 1.50 13.39 -34.78
N ALA A 650 2.31 13.67 -35.81
CA ALA A 650 1.89 14.52 -36.91
C ALA A 650 1.49 13.69 -38.14
N PHE A 651 0.26 13.89 -38.62
CA PHE A 651 -0.23 13.36 -39.89
C PHE A 651 -0.12 14.43 -40.99
N GLY A 652 -0.02 13.98 -42.24
CA GLY A 652 -0.23 14.84 -43.41
C GLY A 652 -1.72 15.08 -43.67
N ASN A 653 -2.08 15.44 -44.91
CA ASN A 653 -3.48 15.57 -45.32
C ASN A 653 -4.25 14.26 -45.11
N GLN A 654 -5.49 14.35 -44.60
CA GLN A 654 -6.37 13.20 -44.34
C GLN A 654 -6.73 12.38 -45.59
N HIS A 655 -6.61 12.95 -46.78
CA HIS A 655 -6.79 12.25 -48.06
C HIS A 655 -5.47 11.68 -48.62
N SER A 656 -4.35 11.83 -47.92
CA SER A 656 -3.06 11.30 -48.35
C SER A 656 -2.90 9.83 -47.97
N LEU A 657 -2.67 8.97 -48.96
CA LEU A 657 -2.34 7.56 -48.71
C LEU A 657 -1.07 7.44 -47.85
N SER A 658 -0.01 8.16 -48.19
CA SER A 658 1.28 8.08 -47.47
C SER A 658 1.34 8.92 -46.21
N GLY A 659 0.56 10.00 -46.12
CA GLY A 659 0.60 10.96 -45.02
C GLY A 659 -0.40 10.67 -43.91
N TYR A 660 -1.43 9.86 -44.18
CA TYR A 660 -2.49 9.58 -43.21
C TYR A 660 -2.95 8.12 -43.21
N ILE A 661 -3.44 7.61 -44.35
CA ILE A 661 -4.10 6.30 -44.38
C ILE A 661 -3.11 5.17 -44.04
N ALA A 662 -1.96 5.11 -44.70
CA ALA A 662 -0.96 4.09 -44.45
C ALA A 662 -0.32 4.19 -43.05
N PRO A 663 0.10 5.37 -42.55
CA PRO A 663 0.56 5.50 -41.16
C PRO A 663 -0.49 5.07 -40.14
N ARG A 664 -1.77 5.40 -40.35
CA ARG A 664 -2.86 4.97 -39.45
C ARG A 664 -3.02 3.45 -39.45
N ILE A 665 -2.94 2.80 -40.61
CA ILE A 665 -2.95 1.34 -40.70
C ILE A 665 -1.71 0.73 -40.02
N MET A 666 -0.52 1.32 -40.21
CA MET A 666 0.71 0.87 -39.55
C MET A 666 0.59 0.92 -38.03
N LEU A 667 0.02 1.99 -37.47
CA LEU A 667 -0.23 2.12 -36.03
C LEU A 667 -1.28 1.11 -35.54
N LEU A 668 -2.41 0.97 -36.25
CA LEU A 668 -3.45 0.00 -35.88
C LEU A 668 -2.93 -1.43 -35.88
N ASN A 669 -2.11 -1.81 -36.85
CA ASN A 669 -1.47 -3.14 -36.91
C ASN A 669 -0.50 -3.37 -35.74
N ALA A 670 0.06 -2.29 -35.17
CA ALA A 670 0.89 -2.33 -33.96
C ALA A 670 0.06 -2.22 -32.66
N GLY A 671 -1.26 -2.40 -32.72
CA GLY A 671 -2.14 -2.30 -31.54
C GLY A 671 -2.30 -0.88 -30.99
N MET A 672 -2.01 0.13 -31.81
CA MET A 672 -2.08 1.54 -31.43
C MET A 672 -3.26 2.23 -32.11
N ASP A 673 -4.28 2.59 -31.32
CA ASP A 673 -5.35 3.49 -31.75
C ASP A 673 -4.92 4.96 -31.53
N LEU A 674 -5.56 5.89 -32.24
CA LEU A 674 -5.41 7.33 -32.00
C LEU A 674 -5.70 7.71 -30.54
N LYS A 675 -6.59 6.98 -29.86
CA LYS A 675 -6.85 7.16 -28.41
C LYS A 675 -5.62 6.89 -27.52
N ASN A 676 -4.62 6.17 -28.03
CA ASN A 676 -3.39 5.86 -27.31
C ASN A 676 -2.27 6.89 -27.56
N ILE A 677 -2.52 7.87 -28.45
CA ILE A 677 -1.59 8.95 -28.78
C ILE A 677 -1.97 10.15 -27.90
N LEU A 678 -0.97 10.79 -27.27
CA LEU A 678 -1.21 11.92 -26.35
C LEU A 678 -1.86 13.10 -27.06
N HIS A 679 -1.38 13.39 -28.26
CA HIS A 679 -1.91 14.44 -29.12
C HIS A 679 -1.52 14.16 -30.57
N TYR A 680 -2.44 14.38 -31.52
CA TYR A 680 -2.12 14.31 -32.93
C TYR A 680 -2.67 15.50 -33.71
N GLU A 681 -1.97 15.89 -34.77
CA GLU A 681 -2.32 17.04 -35.60
C GLU A 681 -2.21 16.69 -37.09
N TYR A 682 -3.03 17.35 -37.92
CA TYR A 682 -3.01 17.23 -39.38
C TYR A 682 -2.31 18.44 -40.00
N LEU A 683 -1.01 18.30 -40.30
CA LEU A 683 -0.18 19.39 -40.81
C LEU A 683 -0.33 19.63 -42.33
N GLY A 684 -1.19 18.86 -43.01
CA GLY A 684 -1.55 19.07 -44.41
C GLY A 684 -0.51 18.56 -45.42
N SER A 685 0.71 19.10 -45.44
CA SER A 685 1.75 18.70 -46.40
C SER A 685 2.81 17.80 -45.78
N HIS A 686 3.47 16.96 -46.61
CA HIS A 686 4.60 16.16 -46.15
C HIS A 686 5.76 17.02 -45.64
N GLU A 687 5.98 18.18 -46.24
CA GLU A 687 7.01 19.13 -45.81
C GLU A 687 6.69 19.74 -44.45
N ALA A 688 5.42 20.06 -44.17
CA ALA A 688 4.99 20.54 -42.87
C ALA A 688 5.15 19.45 -41.78
N VAL A 689 4.86 18.18 -42.11
CA VAL A 689 5.13 17.05 -41.20
C VAL A 689 6.62 16.93 -40.88
N VAL A 690 7.49 17.01 -41.88
CA VAL A 690 8.94 16.95 -41.65
C VAL A 690 9.41 18.17 -40.84
N LYS A 691 8.96 19.39 -41.17
CA LYS A 691 9.28 20.63 -40.44
C LYS A 691 8.76 20.64 -39.00
N GLY A 692 7.63 19.99 -38.72
CA GLY A 692 7.11 19.86 -37.36
C GLY A 692 7.91 18.88 -36.48
N ILE A 693 8.70 17.99 -37.10
CA ILE A 693 9.53 16.98 -36.40
C ILE A 693 10.96 17.46 -36.20
N LEU A 694 11.52 18.20 -37.17
CA LEU A 694 12.83 18.84 -37.07
C LEU A 694 12.80 19.93 -35.99
#